data_AF-A0A0N5A982-F1
#
_entry.id   AF-A0A0N5A982-F1
#
_cell.length_a   1.000
_cell.length_b   1.000
_cell.length_c   1.000
_cell.angle_alpha   90.00
_cell.angle_beta   90.00
_cell.angle_gamma   90.00
#
_symmetry.space_group_name_H-M   'P 1'
#
loop_
_entity.id
_entity.type
_entity.pdbx_description
1 polymer ?
#
loop_
_entity_poly.entity_id
_entity_poly.type
_entity_poly.pdbx_seq_one_letter_code
_entity_poly.pdbx_strand_id
1 'polypeptide(L)'
;MYCRDVVYNISVESFKEVQVIKWPSEAKTVKECLKKGRPEGECHNYIRVLAKDGIKDTLICGTNSYEPKCRRYERESNGDYGRNVEFQAQGLSPYDPYHNSTYLRDGDMFDFSGFDALVHRRNISKISDLGIRTLRGDTKSLNEPQFTGSFRDEKYVYMWFREKADQLQCCEQNIISRVARICRSDNGGPSYHSNEWTSFVKARLNCSIPGDYPFYFDQIEAIAKPTSGIYLSEKKPATLIYGVFGSPYAGVSSSAICAYDLEEISYVFAHSTYVRSDSNRYTPWVESAKKYQPGVCVENSQNLSQEQVIYTRAHLLADDAIQNFFKSPVAIHSGSDRFTHISVDSQVQAVDGRYYDLIYVGTDSGNILKLVNLIGAGVQTDSPTYHVYTIYATNEPIRNMALYKGDKLVISDYVEANESYLIVVSDSAVLRIPPTQCSKFKTCYDCVLLRDPHCAWDPKTSRCIRNNGETDELKQDIVAGNASKLCTMEMRPEKLIVSSATLQSVSDKGFGNCSCDSRKSINGCSPGTVASFPTVITAESKYASFSDRSAIILLCFGFFGLGSLFTFFISRVYNYWKIPQKENSSILQSLFSTQSRQDYSDNNNAQRRLPNLTSDNVINAYDQNPKFICDISTSISPVSLNVTDVENSLKLRVNNSDSATLPKDFHKQMYL
;
A
#
# COMPACT_ATOMS: atom_id res chain seq x y z
N MET A 1 -8.52 -7.37 -18.54
CA MET A 1 -8.81 -6.03 -17.99
C MET A 1 -10.32 -5.84 -17.95
N TYR A 2 -10.89 -5.07 -17.01
CA TYR A 2 -12.34 -4.84 -16.93
C TYR A 2 -12.69 -3.47 -16.36
N CYS A 3 -13.88 -2.98 -16.69
CA CYS A 3 -14.37 -1.66 -16.30
C CYS A 3 -15.92 -1.66 -16.21
N ARG A 4 -16.55 -0.49 -16.28
CA ARG A 4 -18.01 -0.32 -16.33
C ARG A 4 -18.59 -0.96 -17.60
N ASP A 5 -19.54 -1.87 -17.43
CA ASP A 5 -20.29 -2.61 -18.46
C ASP A 5 -19.46 -3.46 -19.44
N VAL A 6 -18.13 -3.51 -19.32
CA VAL A 6 -17.24 -4.08 -20.37
C VAL A 6 -16.00 -4.76 -19.78
N VAL A 7 -15.63 -5.91 -20.36
CA VAL A 7 -14.36 -6.61 -20.13
C VAL A 7 -13.53 -6.61 -21.41
N TYR A 8 -12.27 -6.16 -21.30
CA TYR A 8 -11.29 -6.09 -22.37
C TYR A 8 -10.22 -7.19 -22.23
N ASN A 9 -10.04 -7.97 -23.29
CA ASN A 9 -8.88 -8.83 -23.47
C ASN A 9 -7.82 -8.05 -24.26
N ILE A 10 -6.66 -7.80 -23.65
CA ILE A 10 -5.58 -6.98 -24.23
C ILE A 10 -4.31 -7.83 -24.23
N SER A 11 -3.65 -7.93 -25.39
CA SER A 11 -2.33 -8.57 -25.52
C SER A 11 -1.28 -7.69 -24.84
N VAL A 12 -0.45 -8.25 -23.95
CA VAL A 12 0.56 -7.47 -23.20
C VAL A 12 1.73 -7.04 -24.10
N GLU A 13 2.15 -7.93 -25.01
CA GLU A 13 3.25 -7.75 -25.98
C GLU A 13 2.91 -6.71 -27.06
N SER A 14 1.71 -6.78 -27.66
CA SER A 14 1.30 -5.84 -28.70
C SER A 14 0.57 -4.60 -28.17
N PHE A 15 0.17 -4.62 -26.90
CA PHE A 15 -0.70 -3.64 -26.23
C PHE A 15 -1.93 -3.25 -27.06
N LYS A 16 -2.56 -4.26 -27.69
CA LYS A 16 -3.78 -4.12 -28.52
C LYS A 16 -4.94 -4.89 -27.92
N GLU A 17 -6.13 -4.33 -28.11
CA GLU A 17 -7.39 -5.03 -27.90
C GLU A 17 -7.45 -6.27 -28.80
N VAL A 18 -7.62 -7.44 -28.17
CA VAL A 18 -7.83 -8.72 -28.85
C VAL A 18 -9.32 -9.02 -28.95
N GLN A 19 -10.08 -8.68 -27.91
CA GLN A 19 -11.50 -9.02 -27.81
C GLN A 19 -12.20 -8.22 -26.70
N VAL A 20 -13.51 -8.02 -26.84
CA VAL A 20 -14.35 -7.30 -25.89
C VAL A 20 -15.63 -8.04 -25.57
N ILE A 21 -15.93 -8.21 -24.28
CA ILE A 21 -17.20 -8.73 -23.78
C ILE A 21 -18.01 -7.55 -23.21
N LYS A 22 -19.10 -7.19 -23.88
CA LYS A 22 -20.05 -6.16 -23.41
C LYS A 22 -21.13 -6.81 -22.54
N TRP A 23 -21.25 -6.36 -21.30
CA TRP A 23 -22.25 -6.80 -20.34
C TRP A 23 -22.80 -5.62 -19.52
N PRO A 24 -23.59 -4.73 -20.14
CA PRO A 24 -24.36 -3.73 -19.40
C PRO A 24 -25.50 -4.37 -18.60
N SER A 25 -25.97 -3.66 -17.57
CA SER A 25 -27.17 -4.00 -16.82
C SER A 25 -28.44 -3.91 -17.68
N GLU A 26 -29.44 -4.72 -17.35
CA GLU A 26 -30.76 -4.64 -18.00
C GLU A 26 -31.50 -3.35 -17.63
N ALA A 27 -32.20 -2.74 -18.60
CA ALA A 27 -32.93 -1.49 -18.40
C ALA A 27 -34.01 -1.56 -17.29
N LYS A 28 -34.47 -2.75 -16.92
CA LYS A 28 -35.33 -2.97 -15.75
C LYS A 28 -34.55 -2.78 -14.44
N THR A 29 -33.43 -3.48 -14.25
CA THR A 29 -32.57 -3.37 -13.07
C THR A 29 -32.02 -1.95 -12.90
N VAL A 30 -31.63 -1.28 -13.99
CA VAL A 30 -31.22 0.15 -13.96
C VAL A 30 -32.36 1.04 -13.42
N LYS A 31 -33.59 0.88 -13.92
CA LYS A 31 -34.77 1.63 -13.41
C LYS A 31 -35.07 1.32 -11.95
N GLU A 32 -34.84 0.10 -11.49
CA GLU A 32 -35.03 -0.27 -10.08
C GLU A 32 -33.92 0.29 -9.18
N CYS A 33 -32.68 0.37 -9.65
CA CYS A 33 -31.56 1.05 -9.00
C CYS A 33 -31.85 2.55 -8.80
N LEU A 34 -32.24 3.24 -9.88
CA LEU A 34 -32.62 4.66 -9.83
C LEU A 34 -33.81 4.92 -8.89
N LYS A 35 -34.82 4.04 -8.89
CA LYS A 35 -35.97 4.11 -7.95
C LYS A 35 -35.58 3.94 -6.48
N LYS A 36 -34.45 3.30 -6.18
CA LYS A 36 -33.89 3.19 -4.82
C LYS A 36 -33.09 4.44 -4.41
N GLY A 37 -33.08 5.50 -5.23
CA GLY A 37 -32.42 6.77 -4.94
C GLY A 37 -30.92 6.79 -5.26
N ARG A 38 -30.42 5.83 -6.03
CA ARG A 38 -29.02 5.79 -6.46
C ARG A 38 -28.78 6.73 -7.65
N PRO A 39 -27.62 7.43 -7.72
CA PRO A 39 -27.28 8.28 -8.85
C PRO A 39 -27.04 7.45 -10.12
N GLU A 40 -27.26 8.08 -11.27
CA GLU A 40 -27.21 7.40 -12.58
C GLU A 40 -25.86 6.73 -12.85
N GLY A 41 -24.75 7.39 -12.50
CA GLY A 41 -23.40 6.83 -12.65
C GLY A 41 -23.18 5.52 -11.88
N GLU A 42 -23.78 5.35 -10.71
CA GLU A 42 -23.66 4.10 -9.93
C GLU A 42 -24.53 2.96 -10.50
N CYS A 43 -25.59 3.27 -11.24
CA CYS A 43 -26.56 2.30 -11.74
C CYS A 43 -26.10 1.58 -13.02
N HIS A 44 -24.86 1.11 -13.05
CA HIS A 44 -24.25 0.33 -14.13
C HIS A 44 -23.71 -1.03 -13.64
N ASN A 45 -23.27 -1.90 -14.55
CA ASN A 45 -22.60 -3.15 -14.20
C ASN A 45 -21.09 -2.95 -14.08
N TYR A 46 -20.60 -2.65 -12.88
CA TYR A 46 -19.17 -2.60 -12.62
C TYR A 46 -18.64 -4.01 -12.38
N ILE A 47 -17.75 -4.50 -13.24
CA ILE A 47 -17.11 -5.81 -13.07
C ILE A 47 -16.14 -5.77 -11.88
N ARG A 48 -16.16 -6.83 -11.06
CA ARG A 48 -15.46 -6.95 -9.75
C ARG A 48 -14.87 -8.34 -9.47
N VAL A 49 -15.02 -9.27 -10.40
CA VAL A 49 -14.36 -10.58 -10.39
C VAL A 49 -14.08 -10.97 -11.83
N LEU A 50 -12.85 -11.40 -12.11
CA LEU A 50 -12.45 -12.00 -13.38
C LEU A 50 -11.53 -13.19 -13.07
N ALA A 51 -12.10 -14.39 -12.92
CA ALA A 51 -11.35 -15.58 -12.54
C ALA A 51 -11.33 -16.62 -13.67
N LYS A 52 -10.18 -17.26 -13.90
CA LYS A 52 -10.10 -18.48 -14.71
C LYS A 52 -10.80 -19.62 -13.97
N ASP A 53 -11.65 -20.37 -14.66
CA ASP A 53 -12.51 -21.40 -14.08
C ASP A 53 -12.24 -22.78 -14.71
N GLY A 54 -10.97 -23.17 -14.69
CA GLY A 54 -10.44 -24.33 -15.43
C GLY A 54 -9.58 -23.88 -16.61
N ILE A 55 -9.47 -24.74 -17.64
CA ILE A 55 -8.56 -24.52 -18.78
C ILE A 55 -9.14 -23.54 -19.80
N LYS A 56 -10.45 -23.62 -20.06
CA LYS A 56 -11.14 -22.80 -21.09
C LYS A 56 -12.11 -21.78 -20.54
N ASP A 57 -12.61 -21.97 -19.32
CA ASP A 57 -13.74 -21.18 -18.83
C ASP A 57 -13.25 -19.98 -18.02
N THR A 58 -14.05 -18.92 -18.04
CA THR A 58 -13.80 -17.66 -17.36
C THR A 58 -15.07 -17.24 -16.63
N LEU A 59 -14.96 -17.08 -15.31
CA LEU A 59 -16.01 -16.52 -14.47
C LEU A 59 -15.83 -15.00 -14.41
N ILE A 60 -16.90 -14.27 -14.71
CA ILE A 60 -16.95 -12.82 -14.61
C ILE A 60 -18.12 -12.45 -13.70
N CYS A 61 -17.90 -11.62 -12.69
CA CYS A 61 -18.98 -11.11 -11.84
C CYS A 61 -18.91 -9.59 -11.70
N GLY A 62 -20.05 -8.96 -11.48
CA GLY A 62 -20.14 -7.50 -11.34
C GLY A 62 -21.36 -7.04 -10.55
N THR A 63 -21.38 -5.76 -10.21
CA THR A 63 -22.39 -5.11 -9.36
C THR A 63 -23.79 -5.11 -9.98
N ASN A 64 -23.89 -5.14 -11.32
CA ASN A 64 -25.12 -5.11 -12.11
C ASN A 64 -26.19 -4.18 -11.50
N SER A 65 -25.86 -2.89 -11.32
CA SER A 65 -26.73 -1.84 -10.77
C SER A 65 -27.34 -2.19 -9.39
N TYR A 66 -26.50 -2.55 -8.41
CA TYR A 66 -26.90 -3.04 -7.07
C TYR A 66 -27.76 -4.32 -7.10
N GLU A 67 -27.55 -5.19 -8.09
CA GLU A 67 -28.10 -6.55 -8.16
C GLU A 67 -27.00 -7.51 -8.66
N PRO A 68 -26.00 -7.87 -7.83
CA PRO A 68 -24.77 -8.49 -8.29
C PRO A 68 -25.00 -9.85 -8.94
N LYS A 69 -24.40 -10.06 -10.11
CA LYS A 69 -24.52 -11.28 -10.93
C LYS A 69 -23.16 -11.81 -11.36
N CYS A 70 -23.10 -13.12 -11.61
CA CYS A 70 -21.95 -13.82 -12.19
C CYS A 70 -22.36 -14.47 -13.52
N ARG A 71 -21.43 -14.53 -14.47
CA ARG A 71 -21.52 -15.29 -15.72
C ARG A 71 -20.30 -16.17 -15.89
N ARG A 72 -20.51 -17.43 -16.28
CA ARG A 72 -19.45 -18.32 -16.79
C ARG A 72 -19.45 -18.26 -18.31
N TYR A 73 -18.30 -17.92 -18.87
CA TYR A 73 -18.04 -17.96 -20.30
C TYR A 73 -17.12 -19.13 -20.61
N GLU A 74 -17.42 -19.87 -21.66
CA GLU A 74 -16.57 -20.94 -22.21
C GLU A 74 -15.86 -20.42 -23.45
N ARG A 75 -14.57 -20.74 -23.61
CA ARG A 75 -13.80 -20.32 -24.79
C ARG A 75 -14.04 -21.28 -25.95
N GLU A 76 -14.76 -20.78 -26.95
CA GLU A 76 -15.08 -21.45 -28.20
C GLU A 76 -13.83 -21.63 -29.10
N SER A 77 -13.92 -22.52 -30.10
CA SER A 77 -12.82 -22.90 -30.98
C SER A 77 -12.40 -21.83 -32.00
N ASN A 78 -13.28 -20.86 -32.27
CA ASN A 78 -12.98 -19.60 -32.98
C ASN A 78 -12.18 -18.60 -32.11
N GLY A 79 -12.03 -18.87 -30.81
CA GLY A 79 -11.42 -17.97 -29.83
C GLY A 79 -12.41 -17.09 -29.07
N ASP A 80 -13.70 -17.11 -29.42
CA ASP A 80 -14.75 -16.31 -28.79
C ASP A 80 -15.20 -16.85 -27.42
N TYR A 81 -15.94 -16.04 -26.66
CA TYR A 81 -16.46 -16.38 -25.33
C TYR A 81 -17.97 -16.61 -25.36
N GLY A 82 -18.38 -17.87 -25.49
CA GLY A 82 -19.78 -18.29 -25.39
C GLY A 82 -20.28 -18.20 -23.94
N ARG A 83 -21.37 -17.46 -23.70
CA ARG A 83 -21.99 -17.39 -22.36
C ARG A 83 -22.69 -18.71 -22.03
N ASN A 84 -22.16 -19.46 -21.08
CA ASN A 84 -22.66 -20.77 -20.66
C ASN A 84 -23.77 -20.63 -19.58
N VAL A 85 -23.48 -19.99 -18.44
CA VAL A 85 -24.44 -19.84 -17.31
C VAL A 85 -24.43 -18.41 -16.75
N GLU A 86 -25.59 -17.91 -16.29
CA GLU A 86 -25.73 -16.70 -15.46
C GLU A 86 -26.39 -17.06 -14.12
N PHE A 87 -25.89 -16.53 -13.00
CA PHE A 87 -26.44 -16.76 -11.66
C PHE A 87 -26.22 -15.57 -10.72
N GLN A 88 -26.94 -15.55 -9.60
CA GLN A 88 -26.89 -14.49 -8.58
C GLN A 88 -25.56 -14.54 -7.79
N ALA A 89 -24.89 -13.40 -7.66
CA ALA A 89 -23.55 -13.24 -7.09
C ALA A 89 -23.54 -12.58 -5.69
N GLN A 90 -24.60 -12.83 -4.92
CA GLN A 90 -24.71 -12.33 -3.55
C GLN A 90 -23.60 -12.97 -2.69
N GLY A 91 -22.71 -12.15 -2.14
CA GLY A 91 -21.49 -12.61 -1.46
C GLY A 91 -20.46 -13.27 -2.40
N LEU A 92 -20.48 -12.91 -3.69
CA LEU A 92 -19.42 -13.19 -4.67
C LEU A 92 -18.98 -11.94 -5.45
N SER A 93 -19.70 -10.82 -5.31
CA SER A 93 -19.38 -9.51 -5.85
C SER A 93 -20.05 -8.45 -4.97
N PRO A 94 -19.43 -7.29 -4.72
CA PRO A 94 -20.08 -6.19 -4.04
C PRO A 94 -21.31 -5.70 -4.84
N TYR A 95 -22.22 -5.04 -4.12
CA TYR A 95 -23.34 -4.30 -4.70
C TYR A 95 -22.91 -2.90 -5.14
N ASP A 96 -22.02 -2.28 -4.37
CA ASP A 96 -21.59 -0.89 -4.50
C ASP A 96 -20.24 -0.81 -5.24
N PRO A 97 -20.09 0.01 -6.29
CA PRO A 97 -18.86 0.11 -7.07
C PRO A 97 -17.71 0.79 -6.32
N TYR A 98 -17.95 1.51 -5.22
CA TYR A 98 -16.90 2.13 -4.43
C TYR A 98 -16.39 1.22 -3.29
N HIS A 99 -17.04 0.08 -3.06
CA HIS A 99 -16.65 -0.87 -2.01
C HIS A 99 -15.33 -1.60 -2.34
N ASN A 100 -14.36 -1.55 -1.43
CA ASN A 100 -13.08 -2.23 -1.55
C ASN A 100 -13.22 -3.73 -1.26
N SER A 101 -13.27 -4.52 -2.33
CA SER A 101 -13.33 -6.00 -2.28
C SER A 101 -12.13 -6.62 -3.00
N THR A 102 -11.74 -7.80 -2.55
CA THR A 102 -10.78 -8.69 -3.23
C THR A 102 -11.45 -10.05 -3.40
N TYR A 103 -10.84 -10.96 -4.16
CA TYR A 103 -11.32 -12.33 -4.33
C TYR A 103 -10.15 -13.28 -4.58
N LEU A 104 -10.37 -14.57 -4.37
CA LEU A 104 -9.39 -15.62 -4.67
C LEU A 104 -10.09 -16.88 -5.20
N ARG A 105 -9.53 -17.47 -6.27
CA ARG A 105 -10.02 -18.74 -6.84
C ARG A 105 -9.09 -19.89 -6.46
N ASP A 106 -9.60 -20.89 -5.75
CA ASP A 106 -8.88 -22.10 -5.35
C ASP A 106 -9.83 -23.32 -5.33
N GLY A 107 -10.30 -23.72 -6.51
CA GLY A 107 -11.37 -24.73 -6.67
C GLY A 107 -12.76 -24.21 -6.29
N ASP A 108 -12.87 -23.62 -5.11
CA ASP A 108 -13.97 -22.76 -4.66
C ASP A 108 -13.65 -21.27 -4.91
N MET A 109 -14.65 -20.40 -4.82
CA MET A 109 -14.46 -18.94 -4.89
C MET A 109 -14.48 -18.36 -3.49
N PHE A 110 -13.46 -17.58 -3.15
CA PHE A 110 -13.44 -16.72 -1.97
C PHE A 110 -13.78 -15.28 -2.39
N ASP A 111 -14.77 -14.66 -1.76
CA ASP A 111 -15.10 -13.23 -1.92
C ASP A 111 -15.13 -12.53 -0.56
N PHE A 112 -14.79 -11.24 -0.59
CA PHE A 112 -14.59 -10.38 0.56
C PHE A 112 -15.29 -9.04 0.29
N SER A 113 -16.62 -9.00 0.43
CA SER A 113 -17.44 -7.86 -0.04
C SER A 113 -18.72 -7.57 0.77
N GLY A 114 -19.24 -6.34 0.66
CA GLY A 114 -20.65 -6.02 0.91
C GLY A 114 -20.95 -5.02 2.03
N PHE A 115 -22.17 -4.48 2.04
CA PHE A 115 -22.71 -3.61 3.12
C PHE A 115 -22.74 -4.31 4.49
N ASP A 116 -22.76 -5.64 4.47
CA ASP A 116 -22.67 -6.56 5.59
C ASP A 116 -21.43 -7.43 5.30
N ALA A 117 -20.27 -6.84 5.58
CA ALA A 117 -19.00 -7.31 5.05
C ALA A 117 -18.69 -8.72 5.54
N LEU A 118 -18.40 -9.60 4.58
CA LEU A 118 -18.27 -11.02 4.85
C LEU A 118 -17.11 -11.65 4.09
N VAL A 119 -16.55 -12.71 4.67
CA VAL A 119 -15.68 -13.65 3.97
C VAL A 119 -16.51 -14.86 3.58
N HIS A 120 -16.73 -15.08 2.29
CA HIS A 120 -17.47 -16.24 1.78
C HIS A 120 -16.54 -17.19 1.04
N ARG A 121 -16.66 -18.50 1.24
CA ARG A 121 -16.21 -19.51 0.28
C ARG A 121 -17.41 -20.29 -0.25
N ARG A 122 -17.58 -20.36 -1.57
CA ARG A 122 -18.69 -21.07 -2.23
C ARG A 122 -18.20 -21.92 -3.40
N ASN A 123 -18.78 -23.11 -3.53
CA ASN A 123 -18.57 -23.96 -4.69
C ASN A 123 -19.48 -23.51 -5.86
N ILE A 124 -18.93 -22.70 -6.77
CA ILE A 124 -19.69 -22.12 -7.88
C ILE A 124 -20.25 -23.14 -8.89
N SER A 125 -19.75 -24.38 -8.89
CA SER A 125 -20.29 -25.48 -9.70
C SER A 125 -21.64 -25.99 -9.19
N LYS A 126 -22.02 -25.65 -7.95
CA LYS A 126 -23.30 -26.02 -7.33
C LYS A 126 -24.20 -24.79 -7.20
N ILE A 127 -25.23 -24.71 -8.03
CA ILE A 127 -26.16 -23.56 -8.09
C ILE A 127 -26.76 -23.24 -6.70
N SER A 128 -27.05 -24.25 -5.89
CA SER A 128 -27.66 -24.12 -4.55
C SER A 128 -26.69 -24.34 -3.38
N ASP A 129 -25.38 -24.23 -3.58
CA ASP A 129 -24.44 -24.26 -2.44
C ASP A 129 -24.50 -22.95 -1.65
N LEU A 130 -24.69 -23.08 -0.33
CA LEU A 130 -24.71 -21.98 0.63
C LEU A 130 -23.30 -21.55 1.06
N GLY A 131 -22.30 -22.42 0.90
CA GLY A 131 -20.91 -22.12 1.24
C GLY A 131 -20.64 -21.91 2.73
N ILE A 132 -19.41 -21.51 3.03
CA ILE A 132 -18.93 -21.19 4.38
C ILE A 132 -18.68 -19.70 4.46
N ARG A 133 -19.24 -19.04 5.47
CA ARG A 133 -19.18 -17.58 5.61
C ARG A 133 -18.83 -17.11 7.02
N THR A 134 -18.38 -15.87 7.15
CA THR A 134 -18.40 -15.17 8.44
C THR A 134 -19.83 -14.91 8.90
N LEU A 135 -19.98 -14.74 10.22
CA LEU A 135 -21.24 -14.38 10.85
C LEU A 135 -21.77 -13.06 10.32
N ARG A 136 -23.11 -12.97 10.24
CA ARG A 136 -23.82 -11.80 9.75
C ARG A 136 -23.79 -10.68 10.79
N GLY A 137 -23.32 -9.48 10.43
CA GLY A 137 -23.24 -8.34 11.34
C GLY A 137 -22.32 -8.51 12.55
N ASP A 138 -21.38 -9.48 12.54
CA ASP A 138 -20.45 -9.70 13.65
C ASP A 138 -19.20 -8.82 13.52
N THR A 139 -19.23 -7.68 14.23
CA THR A 139 -18.11 -6.72 14.30
C THR A 139 -16.82 -7.32 14.86
N LYS A 140 -16.91 -8.44 15.60
CA LYS A 140 -15.75 -9.15 16.16
C LYS A 140 -14.93 -9.79 15.03
N SER A 141 -15.60 -10.48 14.11
CA SER A 141 -15.00 -11.00 12.88
C SER A 141 -14.52 -9.88 11.96
N LEU A 142 -15.41 -8.93 11.60
CA LEU A 142 -15.14 -7.87 10.63
C LEU A 142 -15.95 -6.60 10.97
N ASN A 143 -15.29 -5.46 11.16
CA ASN A 143 -15.97 -4.19 11.47
C ASN A 143 -15.73 -3.12 10.39
N GLU A 144 -16.68 -2.98 9.46
CA GLU A 144 -16.58 -2.10 8.28
C GLU A 144 -15.23 -2.25 7.51
N PRO A 145 -14.77 -3.48 7.20
CA PRO A 145 -13.48 -3.70 6.57
C PRO A 145 -13.42 -3.11 5.15
N GLN A 146 -12.22 -2.71 4.76
CA GLN A 146 -11.86 -2.33 3.39
C GLN A 146 -10.72 -3.24 2.94
N PHE A 147 -11.00 -4.17 2.02
CA PHE A 147 -10.03 -5.18 1.60
C PHE A 147 -9.06 -4.63 0.54
N THR A 148 -7.77 -4.88 0.74
CA THR A 148 -6.69 -4.36 -0.11
C THR A 148 -5.98 -5.45 -0.92
N GLY A 149 -6.11 -6.72 -0.51
CA GLY A 149 -5.66 -7.86 -1.29
C GLY A 149 -5.79 -9.19 -0.56
N SER A 150 -5.67 -10.28 -1.29
CA SER A 150 -5.68 -11.64 -0.76
C SER A 150 -4.76 -12.54 -1.57
N PHE A 151 -4.20 -13.56 -0.92
CA PHE A 151 -3.35 -14.57 -1.55
C PHE A 151 -3.41 -15.88 -0.77
N ARG A 152 -2.80 -16.95 -1.28
CA ARG A 152 -2.71 -18.23 -0.58
C ARG A 152 -1.29 -18.79 -0.54
N ASP A 153 -1.08 -19.65 0.45
CA ASP A 153 0.00 -20.63 0.45
C ASP A 153 -0.61 -22.05 0.34
N GLU A 154 0.16 -23.08 0.70
CA GLU A 154 -0.28 -24.47 0.66
C GLU A 154 -1.38 -24.80 1.69
N LYS A 155 -1.47 -24.08 2.81
CA LYS A 155 -2.34 -24.40 3.96
C LYS A 155 -3.39 -23.33 4.24
N TYR A 156 -3.10 -22.07 3.92
CA TYR A 156 -3.87 -20.90 4.32
C TYR A 156 -4.24 -20.00 3.15
N VAL A 157 -5.37 -19.30 3.30
CA VAL A 157 -5.70 -18.08 2.55
C VAL A 157 -5.47 -16.89 3.48
N TYR A 158 -4.71 -15.90 3.03
CA TYR A 158 -4.45 -14.64 3.73
C TYR A 158 -5.27 -13.51 3.12
N MET A 159 -5.79 -12.64 3.97
CA MET A 159 -6.61 -11.47 3.60
C MET A 159 -6.04 -10.23 4.27
N TRP A 160 -5.87 -9.16 3.51
CA TRP A 160 -5.32 -7.89 3.99
C TRP A 160 -6.40 -6.81 3.87
N PHE A 161 -6.63 -6.09 4.97
CA PHE A 161 -7.69 -5.09 5.06
C PHE A 161 -7.42 -4.09 6.19
N ARG A 162 -8.14 -2.97 6.16
CA ARG A 162 -8.29 -2.08 7.32
C ARG A 162 -9.72 -2.13 7.83
N GLU A 163 -9.93 -2.09 9.14
CA GLU A 163 -11.24 -2.14 9.79
C GLU A 163 -11.31 -1.13 10.96
N LYS A 164 -12.52 -0.84 11.46
CA LYS A 164 -12.68 -0.05 12.69
C LYS A 164 -12.37 -0.91 13.93
N ALA A 165 -11.41 -0.47 14.76
CA ALA A 165 -10.97 -1.25 15.92
C ALA A 165 -11.91 -1.10 17.12
N ASP A 166 -12.80 -2.09 17.32
CA ASP A 166 -13.75 -2.13 18.45
C ASP A 166 -13.05 -2.31 19.82
N GLN A 167 -11.80 -2.80 19.87
CA GLN A 167 -11.08 -2.98 21.13
C GLN A 167 -10.54 -1.68 21.76
N LEU A 168 -10.60 -0.54 21.05
CA LEU A 168 -10.04 0.75 21.50
C LEU A 168 -11.10 1.72 22.03
N GLN A 169 -12.13 1.21 22.72
CA GLN A 169 -13.26 1.98 23.27
C GLN A 169 -12.92 3.20 24.17
N CYS A 170 -11.67 3.38 24.58
CA CYS A 170 -11.24 4.55 25.35
C CYS A 170 -11.01 5.82 24.51
N CYS A 171 -10.79 5.70 23.19
CA CYS A 171 -10.49 6.81 22.29
C CYS A 171 -11.27 6.69 20.97
N GLU A 172 -11.25 7.77 20.18
CA GLU A 172 -11.97 7.96 18.91
C GLU A 172 -11.77 6.81 17.89
N GLN A 173 -12.71 6.64 16.94
CA GLN A 173 -12.80 5.47 16.04
C GLN A 173 -11.53 5.22 15.20
N ASN A 174 -10.57 4.48 15.76
CA ASN A 174 -9.31 4.17 15.11
C ASN A 174 -9.49 3.08 14.05
N ILE A 175 -9.19 3.43 12.79
CA ILE A 175 -9.07 2.47 11.70
C ILE A 175 -7.71 1.78 11.84
N ILE A 176 -7.69 0.44 11.89
CA ILE A 176 -6.48 -0.38 12.03
C ILE A 176 -6.34 -1.38 10.89
N SER A 177 -5.10 -1.53 10.42
CA SER A 177 -4.71 -2.53 9.44
C SER A 177 -4.55 -3.91 10.05
N ARG A 178 -5.12 -4.90 9.38
CA ARG A 178 -5.12 -6.31 9.75
C ARG A 178 -4.61 -7.16 8.60
N VAL A 179 -3.98 -8.28 8.97
CA VAL A 179 -4.02 -9.49 8.16
C VAL A 179 -4.86 -10.53 8.89
N ALA A 180 -5.68 -11.26 8.15
CA ALA A 180 -6.37 -12.45 8.62
C ALA A 180 -5.91 -13.67 7.84
N ARG A 181 -6.07 -14.86 8.42
CA ARG A 181 -5.93 -16.13 7.71
C ARG A 181 -7.07 -17.10 8.01
N ILE A 182 -7.30 -18.00 7.07
CA ILE A 182 -8.26 -19.12 7.12
C ILE A 182 -7.57 -20.37 6.57
N CYS A 183 -7.86 -21.53 7.13
CA CYS A 183 -7.37 -22.81 6.61
C CYS A 183 -8.08 -23.23 5.32
N ARG A 184 -7.31 -23.65 4.32
CA ARG A 184 -7.86 -24.19 3.05
C ARG A 184 -8.67 -25.47 3.26
N SER A 185 -8.36 -26.25 4.30
CA SER A 185 -9.09 -27.47 4.70
C SER A 185 -10.34 -27.25 5.57
N ASP A 186 -10.64 -26.01 5.97
CA ASP A 186 -11.81 -25.70 6.79
C ASP A 186 -13.09 -25.94 5.96
N ASN A 187 -13.92 -26.89 6.39
CA ASN A 187 -15.16 -27.31 5.76
C ASN A 187 -16.39 -27.01 6.66
N GLY A 188 -16.25 -26.00 7.53
CA GLY A 188 -17.27 -25.61 8.49
C GLY A 188 -17.25 -26.47 9.76
N GLY A 189 -17.95 -26.01 10.79
CA GLY A 189 -18.04 -26.71 12.08
C GLY A 189 -19.09 -27.83 12.12
N PRO A 190 -19.22 -28.52 13.27
CA PRO A 190 -20.22 -29.55 13.46
C PRO A 190 -21.64 -28.97 13.46
N SER A 191 -22.60 -29.75 12.93
CA SER A 191 -24.04 -29.49 13.00
C SER A 191 -24.45 -28.07 12.54
N TYR A 192 -24.76 -27.18 13.47
CA TYR A 192 -25.27 -25.83 13.19
C TYR A 192 -24.18 -24.84 12.72
N HIS A 193 -22.91 -25.17 12.94
CA HIS A 193 -21.76 -24.38 12.47
C HIS A 193 -21.27 -24.78 11.06
N SER A 194 -22.00 -25.64 10.35
CA SER A 194 -21.58 -26.22 9.05
C SER A 194 -21.31 -25.20 7.94
N ASN A 195 -21.94 -24.02 7.99
CA ASN A 195 -21.75 -22.94 7.02
C ASN A 195 -20.91 -21.77 7.60
N GLU A 196 -20.16 -22.00 8.68
CA GLU A 196 -19.45 -20.96 9.43
C GLU A 196 -17.96 -21.32 9.62
N TRP A 197 -17.07 -20.35 9.46
CA TRP A 197 -15.62 -20.57 9.60
C TRP A 197 -15.23 -21.06 11.00
N THR A 198 -14.33 -22.05 11.06
CA THR A 198 -13.77 -22.59 12.30
C THR A 198 -12.32 -22.19 12.53
N SER A 199 -11.64 -21.69 11.49
CA SER A 199 -10.21 -21.36 11.47
C SER A 199 -9.88 -19.87 11.23
N PHE A 200 -10.89 -18.99 11.14
CA PHE A 200 -10.68 -17.55 10.95
C PHE A 200 -9.93 -16.94 12.15
N VAL A 201 -8.79 -16.30 11.90
CA VAL A 201 -8.05 -15.50 12.87
C VAL A 201 -7.47 -14.25 12.20
N LYS A 202 -7.36 -13.14 12.96
CA LYS A 202 -6.77 -11.87 12.50
C LYS A 202 -5.77 -11.31 13.51
N ALA A 203 -4.83 -10.50 13.04
CA ALA A 203 -3.77 -9.86 13.83
C ALA A 203 -3.58 -8.40 13.37
N ARG A 204 -3.10 -7.51 14.25
CA ARG A 204 -2.73 -6.13 13.87
C ARG A 204 -1.44 -6.13 13.06
N LEU A 205 -1.36 -5.31 12.03
CA LEU A 205 -0.12 -4.98 11.33
C LEU A 205 0.51 -3.73 11.97
N ASN A 206 1.77 -3.81 12.39
CA ASN A 206 2.51 -2.64 12.86
C ASN A 206 3.31 -2.02 11.70
N CYS A 207 2.88 -0.86 11.22
CA CYS A 207 3.66 0.01 10.35
C CYS A 207 3.87 1.33 11.10
N SER A 208 5.01 1.50 11.77
CA SER A 208 5.28 2.69 12.57
C SER A 208 6.74 3.15 12.49
N ILE A 209 6.95 4.46 12.68
CA ILE A 209 8.27 5.04 12.91
C ILE A 209 8.65 4.72 14.37
N PRO A 210 9.80 4.08 14.65
CA PRO A 210 10.22 3.78 16.01
C PRO A 210 10.63 5.05 16.77
N GLY A 211 10.45 5.02 18.10
CA GLY A 211 10.79 6.09 19.04
C GLY A 211 10.03 5.90 20.36
N ASP A 212 10.26 6.80 21.33
CA ASP A 212 9.55 6.77 22.63
C ASP A 212 8.02 6.86 22.47
N TYR A 213 7.57 7.57 21.42
CA TYR A 213 6.18 7.66 20.98
C TYR A 213 6.12 7.29 19.49
N PRO A 214 5.87 6.01 19.14
CA PRO A 214 5.86 5.57 17.75
C PRO A 214 4.74 6.24 16.95
N PHE A 215 5.06 6.69 15.74
CA PHE A 215 4.06 7.25 14.82
C PHE A 215 3.54 6.15 13.89
N TYR A 216 2.24 5.84 13.96
CA TYR A 216 1.62 4.73 13.25
C TYR A 216 0.97 5.16 11.92
N PHE A 217 1.14 4.32 10.90
CA PHE A 217 0.42 4.37 9.62
C PHE A 217 -0.60 3.23 9.61
N ASP A 218 -1.75 3.44 10.27
CA ASP A 218 -2.71 2.36 10.51
C ASP A 218 -3.67 2.07 9.34
N GLN A 219 -3.61 2.80 8.22
CA GLN A 219 -4.54 2.63 7.08
C GLN A 219 -3.88 1.98 5.85
N ILE A 220 -3.86 0.65 5.76
CA ILE A 220 -3.36 -0.06 4.57
C ILE A 220 -4.24 0.24 3.34
N GLU A 221 -3.64 0.58 2.21
CA GLU A 221 -4.32 0.86 0.94
C GLU A 221 -4.11 -0.23 -0.13
N ALA A 222 -2.90 -0.79 -0.23
CA ALA A 222 -2.58 -1.86 -1.17
C ALA A 222 -1.44 -2.76 -0.67
N ILE A 223 -1.38 -3.98 -1.20
CA ILE A 223 -0.26 -4.92 -1.01
C ILE A 223 0.38 -5.31 -2.33
N ALA A 224 1.70 -5.51 -2.32
CA ALA A 224 2.41 -6.10 -3.45
C ALA A 224 2.24 -7.63 -3.47
N LYS A 225 2.60 -8.23 -4.61
CA LYS A 225 2.84 -9.66 -4.73
C LYS A 225 3.85 -10.14 -3.66
N PRO A 226 3.64 -11.28 -2.98
CA PRO A 226 4.66 -11.88 -2.13
C PRO A 226 5.94 -12.19 -2.93
N THR A 227 7.08 -11.76 -2.41
CA THR A 227 8.39 -11.90 -3.06
C THR A 227 9.35 -12.65 -2.16
N SER A 228 9.82 -13.81 -2.60
CA SER A 228 10.84 -14.59 -1.91
C SER A 228 12.24 -14.11 -2.32
N GLY A 229 13.14 -14.00 -1.35
CA GLY A 229 14.47 -13.46 -1.57
C GLY A 229 15.41 -13.68 -0.39
N ILE A 230 16.64 -13.21 -0.53
CA ILE A 230 17.67 -13.22 0.50
C ILE A 230 17.90 -11.77 0.93
N TYR A 231 17.64 -11.49 2.21
CA TYR A 231 17.58 -10.12 2.72
C TYR A 231 18.54 -9.90 3.90
N LEU A 232 18.85 -8.63 4.14
CA LEU A 232 19.74 -8.14 5.21
C LEU A 232 21.20 -8.63 5.04
N SER A 233 22.12 -8.06 5.83
CA SER A 233 23.53 -8.45 5.82
C SER A 233 23.76 -9.91 6.25
N GLU A 234 22.83 -10.46 7.04
CA GLU A 234 22.85 -11.84 7.55
C GLU A 234 22.42 -12.89 6.51
N LYS A 235 21.99 -12.46 5.31
CA LYS A 235 21.44 -13.31 4.25
C LYS A 235 20.26 -14.16 4.73
N LYS A 236 19.33 -13.55 5.48
CA LYS A 236 18.09 -14.23 5.91
C LYS A 236 17.21 -14.51 4.68
N PRO A 237 16.86 -15.77 4.38
CA PRO A 237 15.80 -16.04 3.42
C PRO A 237 14.46 -15.61 4.01
N ALA A 238 13.65 -14.87 3.26
CA ALA A 238 12.31 -14.47 3.67
C ALA A 238 11.36 -14.42 2.48
N THR A 239 10.05 -14.48 2.75
CA THR A 239 9.02 -14.16 1.75
C THR A 239 8.28 -12.92 2.21
N LEU A 240 8.62 -11.79 1.60
CA LEU A 240 8.14 -10.48 2.02
C LEU A 240 6.86 -10.09 1.28
N ILE A 241 5.95 -9.47 2.00
CA ILE A 241 4.77 -8.79 1.47
C ILE A 241 4.94 -7.31 1.79
N TYR A 242 5.17 -6.49 0.75
CA TYR A 242 5.21 -5.04 0.87
C TYR A 242 3.79 -4.49 0.88
N GLY A 243 3.50 -3.53 1.77
CA GLY A 243 2.21 -2.85 1.87
C GLY A 243 2.39 -1.34 1.90
N VAL A 244 1.43 -0.65 1.28
CA VAL A 244 1.28 0.81 1.35
C VAL A 244 0.30 1.16 2.44
N PHE A 245 0.68 2.09 3.32
CA PHE A 245 -0.12 2.55 4.44
C PHE A 245 -0.26 4.08 4.42
N GLY A 246 -1.43 4.59 4.74
CA GLY A 246 -1.69 6.00 4.99
C GLY A 246 -1.66 6.35 6.48
N SER A 247 -1.32 7.60 6.80
CA SER A 247 -1.53 8.16 8.13
C SER A 247 -3.04 8.29 8.43
N PRO A 248 -3.49 8.01 9.67
CA PRO A 248 -4.88 8.17 10.09
C PRO A 248 -5.30 9.65 10.27
N TYR A 249 -4.35 10.58 10.41
CA TYR A 249 -4.64 11.98 10.70
C TYR A 249 -5.11 12.74 9.47
N ALA A 250 -6.33 13.28 9.53
CA ALA A 250 -6.83 14.21 8.52
C ALA A 250 -5.93 15.46 8.44
N GLY A 251 -5.63 15.91 7.21
CA GLY A 251 -4.75 17.06 6.96
C GLY A 251 -3.24 16.73 6.87
N VAL A 252 -2.81 15.53 7.30
CA VAL A 252 -1.44 15.05 7.04
C VAL A 252 -1.47 14.04 5.90
N SER A 253 -1.19 14.50 4.68
CA SER A 253 -0.95 13.63 3.52
C SER A 253 0.43 12.99 3.63
N SER A 254 0.49 11.93 4.45
CA SER A 254 1.66 11.08 4.60
C SER A 254 1.31 9.61 4.41
N SER A 255 2.20 8.92 3.71
CA SER A 255 2.12 7.49 3.40
C SER A 255 3.45 6.81 3.72
N ALA A 256 3.40 5.52 4.03
CA ALA A 256 4.56 4.69 4.32
C ALA A 256 4.51 3.38 3.54
N ILE A 257 5.68 2.81 3.29
CA ILE A 257 5.85 1.47 2.75
C ILE A 257 6.46 0.60 3.85
N CYS A 258 5.76 -0.45 4.26
CA CYS A 258 6.22 -1.43 5.24
C CYS A 258 6.29 -2.82 4.60
N ALA A 259 7.16 -3.69 5.10
CA ALA A 259 7.29 -5.07 4.61
C ALA A 259 7.08 -6.07 5.74
N TYR A 260 6.42 -7.19 5.45
CA TYR A 260 6.10 -8.23 6.43
C TYR A 260 6.56 -9.60 5.91
N ASP A 261 7.19 -10.37 6.78
CA ASP A 261 7.66 -11.72 6.48
C ASP A 261 6.56 -12.74 6.77
N LEU A 262 6.29 -13.63 5.81
CA LEU A 262 5.26 -14.66 5.94
C LEU A 262 5.55 -15.65 7.08
N GLU A 263 6.83 -15.85 7.43
CA GLU A 263 7.24 -16.63 8.59
C GLU A 263 6.82 -15.94 9.91
N GLU A 264 7.05 -14.63 10.04
CA GLU A 264 6.65 -13.83 11.20
C GLU A 264 5.13 -13.80 11.38
N ILE A 265 4.38 -13.61 10.28
CA ILE A 265 2.90 -13.71 10.28
C ILE A 265 2.47 -15.08 10.82
N SER A 266 3.11 -16.14 10.34
CA SER A 266 2.80 -17.51 10.76
C SER A 266 3.17 -17.78 12.22
N TYR A 267 4.27 -17.21 12.69
CA TYR A 267 4.76 -17.28 14.07
C TYR A 267 3.79 -16.60 15.04
N VAL A 268 3.36 -15.36 14.75
CA VAL A 268 2.42 -14.60 15.59
C VAL A 268 1.13 -15.38 15.78
N PHE A 269 0.47 -15.81 14.70
CA PHE A 269 -0.78 -16.58 14.82
C PHE A 269 -0.63 -17.93 15.55
N ALA A 270 0.58 -18.52 15.57
CA ALA A 270 0.82 -19.77 16.28
C ALA A 270 1.10 -19.56 17.78
N HIS A 271 1.84 -18.51 18.16
CA HIS A 271 2.37 -18.38 19.52
C HIS A 271 1.58 -17.39 20.40
N SER A 272 0.97 -16.38 19.78
CA SER A 272 0.28 -15.29 20.47
C SER A 272 -0.88 -15.74 21.35
N THR A 273 -1.17 -14.94 22.37
CA THR A 273 -2.44 -14.96 23.08
C THR A 273 -3.56 -14.44 22.18
N TYR A 274 -4.79 -14.86 22.41
CA TYR A 274 -5.94 -14.36 21.67
C TYR A 274 -6.88 -13.59 22.61
N VAL A 275 -7.28 -12.40 22.17
CA VAL A 275 -8.16 -11.52 22.94
C VAL A 275 -9.58 -12.08 22.91
N ARG A 276 -10.19 -12.23 24.09
CA ARG A 276 -11.58 -12.69 24.21
C ARG A 276 -12.53 -11.53 23.85
N SER A 277 -13.43 -11.79 22.91
CA SER A 277 -14.23 -10.75 22.24
C SER A 277 -15.45 -10.26 23.04
N ASP A 278 -15.46 -10.40 24.37
CA ASP A 278 -16.56 -9.97 25.26
C ASP A 278 -16.09 -9.29 26.55
N SER A 279 -14.78 -9.18 26.79
CA SER A 279 -14.24 -8.51 27.97
C SER A 279 -14.03 -7.02 27.72
N ASN A 280 -14.80 -6.16 28.43
CA ASN A 280 -14.60 -4.70 28.52
C ASN A 280 -13.24 -4.28 29.16
N ARG A 281 -12.29 -5.21 29.29
CA ARG A 281 -10.93 -4.98 29.75
C ARG A 281 -9.99 -5.76 28.83
N TYR A 282 -8.93 -5.09 28.38
CA TYR A 282 -7.70 -5.75 27.92
C TYR A 282 -7.03 -6.41 29.14
N THR A 283 -7.58 -7.53 29.58
CA THR A 283 -6.88 -8.51 30.41
C THR A 283 -6.51 -9.65 29.48
N PRO A 284 -5.24 -9.75 29.02
CA PRO A 284 -4.73 -10.98 28.42
C PRO A 284 -5.09 -12.13 29.34
N TRP A 285 -5.83 -13.12 28.84
CA TRP A 285 -6.43 -14.13 29.70
C TRP A 285 -5.39 -15.18 30.08
N VAL A 286 -4.67 -14.90 31.16
CA VAL A 286 -3.58 -15.72 31.69
C VAL A 286 -4.14 -16.82 32.62
N GLU A 287 -3.50 -17.99 32.57
CA GLU A 287 -3.55 -19.05 33.61
C GLU A 287 -4.74 -20.03 33.74
N SER A 288 -5.55 -20.28 32.70
CA SER A 288 -6.31 -21.56 32.64
C SER A 288 -6.30 -22.26 31.28
N ALA A 289 -5.09 -22.65 30.85
CA ALA A 289 -4.76 -23.54 29.74
C ALA A 289 -5.19 -23.10 28.32
N LYS A 290 -4.28 -23.25 27.35
CA LYS A 290 -4.58 -23.23 25.91
C LYS A 290 -5.41 -24.49 25.53
N LYS A 291 -6.67 -24.58 25.98
CA LYS A 291 -7.51 -25.77 25.76
C LYS A 291 -7.72 -26.04 24.26
N TYR A 292 -7.84 -24.98 23.47
CA TYR A 292 -7.86 -25.02 22.02
C TYR A 292 -7.01 -23.87 21.46
N GLN A 293 -6.41 -24.07 20.28
CA GLN A 293 -5.59 -23.06 19.60
C GLN A 293 -6.35 -22.55 18.37
N PRO A 294 -6.77 -21.27 18.35
CA PRO A 294 -7.40 -20.65 17.18
C PRO A 294 -6.53 -20.73 15.91
N GLY A 295 -7.16 -20.84 14.74
CA GLY A 295 -6.46 -20.73 13.45
C GLY A 295 -5.51 -21.87 13.09
N VAL A 296 -5.62 -23.04 13.73
CA VAL A 296 -4.89 -24.27 13.38
C VAL A 296 -5.71 -25.10 12.38
N CYS A 297 -5.06 -25.60 11.33
CA CYS A 297 -5.71 -26.45 10.34
C CYS A 297 -5.82 -27.90 10.82
N VAL A 298 -7.01 -28.47 10.62
CA VAL A 298 -7.33 -29.88 10.86
C VAL A 298 -7.77 -30.53 9.55
N GLU A 299 -7.69 -31.86 9.47
CA GLU A 299 -8.07 -32.61 8.26
C GLU A 299 -9.58 -32.49 7.95
N ASN A 300 -10.42 -32.52 8.98
CA ASN A 300 -11.86 -32.30 8.86
C ASN A 300 -12.39 -31.47 10.03
N SER A 301 -12.76 -30.22 9.76
CA SER A 301 -13.31 -29.27 10.75
C SER A 301 -14.69 -29.66 11.28
N GLN A 302 -15.43 -30.52 10.57
CA GLN A 302 -16.74 -30.99 11.02
C GLN A 302 -16.63 -31.97 12.20
N ASN A 303 -15.44 -32.53 12.43
CA ASN A 303 -15.14 -33.40 13.58
C ASN A 303 -14.71 -32.62 14.85
N LEU A 304 -14.62 -31.29 14.79
CA LEU A 304 -14.30 -30.46 15.95
C LEU A 304 -15.41 -30.54 17.01
N SER A 305 -15.05 -30.41 18.29
CA SER A 305 -16.07 -30.33 19.34
C SER A 305 -16.82 -28.99 19.26
N GLN A 306 -18.08 -28.98 19.69
CA GLN A 306 -18.85 -27.72 19.78
C GLN A 306 -18.16 -26.71 20.72
N GLU A 307 -17.57 -27.20 21.82
CA GLU A 307 -16.79 -26.36 22.74
C GLU A 307 -15.60 -25.70 22.05
N GLN A 308 -14.87 -26.44 21.20
CA GLN A 308 -13.74 -25.91 20.45
C GLN A 308 -14.17 -24.82 19.46
N VAL A 309 -15.26 -25.02 18.73
CA VAL A 309 -15.75 -24.03 17.77
C VAL A 309 -16.27 -22.78 18.48
N ILE A 310 -17.01 -22.93 19.59
CA ILE A 310 -17.43 -21.81 20.46
C ILE A 310 -16.21 -21.06 21.00
N TYR A 311 -15.17 -21.76 21.45
CA TYR A 311 -13.94 -21.16 21.94
C TYR A 311 -13.23 -20.35 20.85
N THR A 312 -12.97 -20.93 19.68
CA THR A 312 -12.29 -20.22 18.59
C THR A 312 -13.06 -18.98 18.16
N ARG A 313 -14.40 -19.06 18.05
CA ARG A 313 -15.25 -17.91 17.70
C ARG A 313 -15.22 -16.75 18.70
N ALA A 314 -14.92 -17.03 19.97
CA ALA A 314 -14.74 -15.99 20.98
C ALA A 314 -13.34 -15.32 20.91
N HIS A 315 -12.38 -15.95 20.24
CA HIS A 315 -10.95 -15.64 20.27
C HIS A 315 -10.38 -15.50 18.85
N LEU A 316 -10.90 -14.53 18.08
CA LEU A 316 -10.54 -14.31 16.67
C LEU A 316 -9.33 -13.39 16.47
N LEU A 317 -8.98 -12.57 17.47
CA LEU A 317 -7.89 -11.59 17.38
C LEU A 317 -6.67 -12.04 18.18
N ALA A 318 -5.51 -12.15 17.52
CA ALA A 318 -4.21 -12.24 18.19
C ALA A 318 -3.86 -10.92 18.91
N ASP A 319 -3.31 -11.02 20.10
CA ASP A 319 -2.90 -9.89 20.96
C ASP A 319 -1.63 -9.22 20.41
N ASP A 320 -0.68 -10.03 19.94
CA ASP A 320 0.56 -9.55 19.34
C ASP A 320 0.32 -8.93 17.96
N ALA A 321 0.93 -7.76 17.74
CA ALA A 321 0.98 -7.15 16.42
C ALA A 321 2.16 -7.70 15.61
N ILE A 322 1.92 -7.97 14.33
CA ILE A 322 2.95 -8.41 13.38
C ILE A 322 3.86 -7.21 13.09
N GLN A 323 5.14 -7.38 13.37
CA GLN A 323 6.14 -6.32 13.23
C GLN A 323 6.61 -6.19 11.78
N ASN A 324 6.93 -4.96 11.36
CA ASN A 324 7.62 -4.72 10.10
C ASN A 324 8.99 -5.44 10.14
N PHE A 325 9.29 -6.19 9.08
CA PHE A 325 10.52 -6.97 8.90
C PHE A 325 11.77 -6.11 9.12
N PHE A 326 11.77 -4.90 8.58
CA PHE A 326 12.88 -3.94 8.66
C PHE A 326 12.88 -3.07 9.93
N LYS A 327 11.97 -3.33 10.88
CA LYS A 327 11.75 -2.59 12.14
C LYS A 327 11.31 -1.12 12.00
N SER A 328 11.49 -0.50 10.84
CA SER A 328 10.97 0.82 10.47
C SER A 328 10.49 0.81 9.00
N PRO A 329 9.68 1.80 8.57
CA PRO A 329 9.17 1.83 7.19
C PRO A 329 10.31 1.95 6.18
N VAL A 330 10.21 1.17 5.10
CA VAL A 330 11.17 1.12 3.98
C VAL A 330 11.24 2.50 3.31
N ALA A 331 10.09 3.15 3.14
CA ALA A 331 9.99 4.52 2.66
C ALA A 331 8.85 5.25 3.39
N ILE A 332 9.01 6.56 3.54
CA ILE A 332 7.97 7.48 4.02
C ILE A 332 7.88 8.62 3.01
N HIS A 333 6.65 8.95 2.63
CA HIS A 333 6.32 10.06 1.74
C HIS A 333 5.41 11.02 2.49
N SER A 334 5.73 12.30 2.44
CA SER A 334 4.94 13.37 3.03
C SER A 334 4.90 14.50 2.00
N GLY A 335 3.70 14.84 1.52
CA GLY A 335 3.56 15.71 0.37
C GLY A 335 2.11 16.10 0.09
N SER A 336 1.86 16.57 -1.13
CA SER A 336 0.50 16.90 -1.60
C SER A 336 -0.33 15.65 -1.97
N ASP A 337 0.35 14.56 -2.32
CA ASP A 337 -0.23 13.30 -2.79
C ASP A 337 0.05 12.14 -1.83
N ARG A 338 -0.81 11.12 -1.87
CA ARG A 338 -0.74 9.91 -1.04
C ARG A 338 -0.46 8.70 -1.93
N PHE A 339 0.25 7.71 -1.38
CA PHE A 339 0.44 6.43 -2.07
C PHE A 339 -0.87 5.63 -2.12
N THR A 340 -1.15 5.00 -3.26
CA THR A 340 -2.37 4.22 -3.51
C THR A 340 -2.08 2.75 -3.80
N HIS A 341 -1.13 2.46 -4.69
CA HIS A 341 -0.84 1.10 -5.18
C HIS A 341 0.66 0.85 -5.25
N ILE A 342 1.07 -0.43 -5.23
CA ILE A 342 2.47 -0.85 -5.16
C ILE A 342 2.73 -2.10 -6.01
N SER A 343 3.86 -2.11 -6.71
CA SER A 343 4.39 -3.28 -7.41
C SER A 343 5.90 -3.37 -7.15
N VAL A 344 6.44 -4.58 -7.05
CA VAL A 344 7.85 -4.81 -6.67
C VAL A 344 8.53 -5.70 -7.70
N ASP A 345 9.65 -5.22 -8.21
CA ASP A 345 10.64 -6.03 -8.93
C ASP A 345 11.69 -6.50 -7.93
N SER A 346 11.47 -7.71 -7.38
CA SER A 346 12.30 -8.26 -6.32
C SER A 346 13.58 -8.89 -6.84
N GLN A 347 14.65 -8.77 -6.05
CA GLN A 347 15.92 -9.46 -6.26
C GLN A 347 16.55 -9.16 -7.64
N VAL A 348 16.58 -7.88 -8.02
CA VAL A 348 17.30 -7.42 -9.21
C VAL A 348 18.79 -7.39 -8.88
N GLN A 349 19.58 -8.19 -9.60
CA GLN A 349 21.02 -8.25 -9.43
C GLN A 349 21.69 -7.00 -10.01
N ALA A 350 22.48 -6.30 -9.21
CA ALA A 350 23.32 -5.18 -9.62
C ALA A 350 24.76 -5.63 -9.93
N VAL A 351 25.56 -4.76 -10.55
CA VAL A 351 26.96 -5.01 -10.91
C VAL A 351 27.86 -5.25 -9.68
N ASP A 352 27.45 -4.76 -8.50
CA ASP A 352 28.12 -5.04 -7.22
C ASP A 352 27.87 -6.49 -6.70
N GLY A 353 27.13 -7.31 -7.45
CA GLY A 353 26.77 -8.68 -7.11
C GLY A 353 25.67 -8.80 -6.04
N ARG A 354 25.09 -7.69 -5.57
CA ARG A 354 23.98 -7.69 -4.61
C ARG A 354 22.64 -7.69 -5.33
N TYR A 355 21.62 -8.14 -4.59
CA TYR A 355 20.25 -8.23 -5.05
C TYR A 355 19.43 -7.15 -4.34
N TYR A 356 18.80 -6.27 -5.14
CA TYR A 356 18.01 -5.15 -4.65
C TYR A 356 16.54 -5.34 -5.01
N ASP A 357 15.63 -4.99 -4.11
CA ASP A 357 14.21 -4.90 -4.43
C ASP A 357 13.90 -3.48 -4.94
N LEU A 358 13.35 -3.40 -6.14
CA LEU A 358 12.90 -2.15 -6.76
C LEU A 358 11.38 -2.01 -6.61
N ILE A 359 10.96 -0.95 -5.94
CA ILE A 359 9.58 -0.69 -5.57
C ILE A 359 9.03 0.42 -6.47
N TYR A 360 7.95 0.11 -7.18
CA TYR A 360 7.15 1.08 -7.92
C TYR A 360 5.92 1.38 -7.07
N VAL A 361 5.72 2.65 -6.70
CA VAL A 361 4.57 3.08 -5.90
C VAL A 361 3.81 4.19 -6.62
N GLY A 362 2.51 4.00 -6.80
CA GLY A 362 1.61 4.92 -7.47
C GLY A 362 0.91 5.86 -6.47
N THR A 363 0.51 7.05 -6.93
CA THR A 363 -0.16 8.06 -6.10
C THR A 363 -1.61 8.32 -6.47
N ASP A 364 -2.33 9.06 -5.62
CA ASP A 364 -3.65 9.63 -5.90
C ASP A 364 -3.62 10.84 -6.88
N SER A 365 -2.44 11.36 -7.20
CA SER A 365 -2.20 12.43 -8.17
C SER A 365 -1.82 11.95 -9.58
N GLY A 366 -1.59 10.64 -9.79
CA GLY A 366 -1.18 10.08 -11.08
C GLY A 366 0.34 9.90 -11.29
N ASN A 367 1.13 10.07 -10.22
CA ASN A 367 2.58 9.88 -10.21
C ASN A 367 2.96 8.43 -9.88
N ILE A 368 4.10 7.97 -10.41
CA ILE A 368 4.74 6.71 -10.01
C ILE A 368 6.16 7.01 -9.55
N LEU A 369 6.49 6.69 -8.31
CA LEU A 369 7.84 6.80 -7.79
C LEU A 369 8.54 5.43 -7.94
N LYS A 370 9.73 5.42 -8.54
CA LYS A 370 10.63 4.27 -8.54
C LYS A 370 11.63 4.41 -7.40
N LEU A 371 11.64 3.44 -6.49
CA LEU A 371 12.42 3.43 -5.26
C LEU A 371 13.29 2.16 -5.22
N VAL A 372 14.50 2.24 -4.67
CA VAL A 372 15.38 1.08 -4.43
C VAL A 372 15.56 0.83 -2.93
N ASN A 373 15.24 -0.38 -2.48
CA ASN A 373 15.41 -0.82 -1.09
C ASN A 373 16.88 -1.18 -0.82
N LEU A 374 17.59 -0.33 -0.07
CA LEU A 374 19.02 -0.51 0.23
C LEU A 374 19.23 -1.46 1.41
N ILE A 375 18.41 -1.37 2.46
CA ILE A 375 18.51 -2.26 3.63
C ILE A 375 18.18 -3.71 3.30
N GLY A 376 17.30 -3.94 2.33
CA GLY A 376 17.01 -5.27 1.77
C GLY A 376 18.29 -5.96 1.27
N ALA A 377 19.15 -5.23 0.55
CA ALA A 377 20.43 -5.70 0.03
C ALA A 377 21.56 -5.77 1.07
N GLY A 378 21.26 -5.59 2.36
CA GLY A 378 22.25 -5.62 3.44
C GLY A 378 23.16 -4.39 3.51
N VAL A 379 22.76 -3.27 2.90
CA VAL A 379 23.49 -2.00 2.97
C VAL A 379 23.31 -1.37 4.35
N GLN A 380 24.41 -1.08 5.05
CA GLN A 380 24.39 -0.24 6.25
C GLN A 380 24.37 1.23 5.83
N THR A 381 23.23 1.90 6.06
CA THR A 381 23.01 3.31 5.70
C THR A 381 21.86 3.90 6.51
N ASP A 382 21.92 5.20 6.81
CA ASP A 382 20.84 5.94 7.50
C ASP A 382 19.58 6.11 6.63
N SER A 383 19.70 5.91 5.30
CA SER A 383 18.58 6.04 4.35
C SER A 383 18.17 4.65 3.85
N PRO A 384 17.10 4.04 4.38
CA PRO A 384 16.75 2.65 4.06
C PRO A 384 16.41 2.43 2.57
N THR A 385 16.02 3.50 1.90
CA THR A 385 15.64 3.55 0.49
C THR A 385 16.29 4.75 -0.19
N TYR A 386 16.47 4.66 -1.51
CA TYR A 386 16.78 5.79 -2.39
C TYR A 386 15.68 5.96 -3.46
N HIS A 387 15.33 7.21 -3.79
CA HIS A 387 14.35 7.56 -4.83
C HIS A 387 15.08 7.78 -6.16
N VAL A 388 14.82 6.88 -7.12
CA VAL A 388 15.48 6.84 -8.42
C VAL A 388 14.94 7.95 -9.34
N TYR A 389 13.63 7.95 -9.57
CA TYR A 389 12.90 9.01 -10.29
C TYR A 389 11.39 8.89 -10.12
N THR A 390 10.69 9.98 -10.43
CA THR A 390 9.22 9.99 -10.58
C THR A 390 8.84 9.99 -12.07
N ILE A 391 7.89 9.13 -12.44
CA ILE A 391 7.18 9.13 -13.72
C ILE A 391 5.84 9.85 -13.52
N TYR A 392 5.59 10.88 -14.31
CA TYR A 392 4.28 11.54 -14.37
C TYR A 392 3.39 10.78 -15.37
N ALA A 393 2.57 9.85 -14.88
CA ALA A 393 1.84 8.90 -15.72
C ALA A 393 0.47 9.43 -16.14
N THR A 394 -0.32 9.97 -15.21
CA THR A 394 -1.62 10.60 -15.45
C THR A 394 -1.80 11.84 -14.54
N ASN A 395 -2.97 12.49 -14.61
CA ASN A 395 -3.39 13.55 -13.68
C ASN A 395 -4.52 13.08 -12.75
N GLU A 396 -4.67 11.76 -12.57
CA GLU A 396 -5.79 11.13 -11.85
C GLU A 396 -5.29 9.97 -10.98
N PRO A 397 -6.03 9.54 -9.95
CA PRO A 397 -5.56 8.51 -9.02
C PRO A 397 -5.16 7.21 -9.73
N ILE A 398 -3.99 6.68 -9.42
CA ILE A 398 -3.63 5.33 -9.84
C ILE A 398 -4.50 4.35 -9.04
N ARG A 399 -5.20 3.48 -9.78
CA ARG A 399 -6.23 2.54 -9.32
C ARG A 399 -5.79 1.08 -9.30
N ASN A 400 -4.68 0.73 -9.96
CA ASN A 400 -3.99 -0.56 -9.87
C ASN A 400 -2.60 -0.46 -10.52
N MET A 401 -1.66 -1.33 -10.14
CA MET A 401 -0.38 -1.50 -10.83
C MET A 401 0.09 -2.96 -10.80
N ALA A 402 0.52 -3.49 -11.94
CA ALA A 402 1.08 -4.83 -12.05
C ALA A 402 2.37 -4.84 -12.88
N LEU A 403 3.45 -5.38 -12.32
CA LEU A 403 4.67 -5.67 -13.07
C LEU A 403 4.51 -6.98 -13.84
N TYR A 404 4.48 -6.87 -15.17
CA TYR A 404 4.62 -8.01 -16.07
C TYR A 404 6.10 -8.28 -16.35
N LYS A 405 6.49 -9.55 -16.25
CA LYS A 405 7.77 -10.07 -16.73
C LYS A 405 7.44 -11.19 -17.72
N GLY A 406 7.74 -10.97 -18.99
CA GLY A 406 7.61 -11.97 -20.04
C GLY A 406 8.67 -13.05 -19.93
N ASP A 407 8.39 -14.19 -20.55
CA ASP A 407 9.36 -15.26 -20.73
C ASP A 407 10.53 -14.80 -21.61
N LYS A 408 11.70 -15.42 -21.43
CA LYS A 408 12.91 -15.04 -22.15
C LYS A 408 12.83 -15.50 -23.60
N LEU A 409 12.40 -14.62 -24.50
CA LEU A 409 12.33 -14.88 -25.95
C LEU A 409 13.75 -15.07 -26.51
N VAL A 410 14.10 -16.32 -26.83
CA VAL A 410 15.33 -16.64 -27.56
C VAL A 410 15.04 -16.52 -29.06
N ILE A 411 15.27 -15.33 -29.60
CA ILE A 411 15.36 -15.11 -31.05
C ILE A 411 16.83 -15.35 -31.47
N SER A 412 17.03 -15.89 -32.67
CA SER A 412 18.33 -16.40 -33.16
C SER A 412 19.51 -15.42 -33.00
N ASP A 413 20.61 -15.90 -32.41
CA ASP A 413 21.92 -15.25 -32.19
C ASP A 413 21.94 -13.87 -31.50
N TYR A 414 20.78 -13.30 -31.16
CA TYR A 414 20.64 -12.10 -30.34
C TYR A 414 19.65 -12.37 -29.21
N VAL A 415 20.16 -12.45 -27.98
CA VAL A 415 19.32 -12.51 -26.77
C VAL A 415 18.69 -11.14 -26.56
N GLU A 416 17.51 -10.92 -27.13
CA GLU A 416 16.67 -9.78 -26.75
C GLU A 416 16.28 -9.90 -25.27
N ALA A 417 16.25 -8.75 -24.60
CA ALA A 417 15.99 -8.70 -23.16
C ALA A 417 14.56 -9.17 -22.86
N ASN A 418 14.36 -9.83 -21.71
CA ASN A 418 13.02 -10.19 -21.24
C ASN A 418 12.09 -8.98 -21.31
N GLU A 419 11.04 -9.06 -22.13
CA GLU A 419 10.02 -8.02 -22.22
C GLU A 419 9.33 -7.86 -20.86
N SER A 420 9.62 -6.76 -20.19
CA SER A 420 9.12 -6.45 -18.86
C SER A 420 8.41 -5.11 -18.92
N TYR A 421 7.19 -5.03 -18.41
CA TYR A 421 6.36 -3.83 -18.46
C TYR A 421 5.67 -3.59 -17.12
N LEU A 422 5.67 -2.36 -16.65
CA LEU A 422 4.76 -1.92 -15.59
C LEU A 422 3.43 -1.54 -16.26
N ILE A 423 2.38 -2.31 -15.96
CA ILE A 423 1.01 -1.99 -16.36
C ILE A 423 0.40 -1.13 -15.27
N VAL A 424 -0.05 0.06 -15.64
CA VAL A 424 -0.58 1.07 -14.72
C VAL A 424 -2.02 1.37 -15.11
N VAL A 425 -2.89 1.41 -14.11
CA VAL A 425 -4.33 1.54 -14.30
C VAL A 425 -4.81 2.78 -13.56
N SER A 426 -5.63 3.59 -14.22
CA SER A 426 -6.33 4.74 -13.65
C SER A 426 -7.80 4.72 -14.09
N ASP A 427 -8.62 5.69 -13.69
CA ASP A 427 -10.07 5.67 -14.00
C ASP A 427 -10.37 5.87 -15.50
N SER A 428 -9.50 6.60 -16.23
CA SER A 428 -9.69 6.90 -17.67
C SER A 428 -8.80 6.09 -18.62
N ALA A 429 -7.70 5.48 -18.14
CA ALA A 429 -6.66 4.90 -19.00
C ALA A 429 -6.00 3.64 -18.42
N VAL A 430 -5.35 2.87 -19.31
CA VAL A 430 -4.33 1.88 -18.94
C VAL A 430 -3.08 2.16 -19.75
N LEU A 431 -1.96 2.25 -19.05
CA LEU A 431 -0.65 2.59 -19.59
C LEU A 431 0.27 1.38 -19.52
N ARG A 432 1.02 1.15 -20.58
CA ARG A 432 2.18 0.26 -20.59
C ARG A 432 3.43 1.11 -20.48
N ILE A 433 4.22 0.90 -19.42
CA ILE A 433 5.42 1.68 -19.14
C ILE A 433 6.63 0.74 -19.01
N PRO A 434 7.72 0.95 -19.76
CA PRO A 434 8.97 0.23 -19.53
C PRO A 434 9.51 0.49 -18.11
N PRO A 435 9.84 -0.54 -17.31
CA PRO A 435 10.34 -0.39 -15.93
C PRO A 435 11.74 0.25 -15.87
N THR A 436 12.42 0.34 -17.01
CA THR A 436 13.77 0.87 -17.18
C THR A 436 13.77 1.88 -18.31
N GLN A 437 14.36 3.06 -18.09
CA GLN A 437 14.51 4.08 -19.14
C GLN A 437 15.99 4.53 -19.26
N CYS A 438 16.91 3.57 -19.13
CA CYS A 438 18.36 3.80 -19.10
C CYS A 438 18.85 4.64 -20.29
N SER A 439 18.31 4.40 -21.49
CA SER A 439 18.65 5.11 -22.72
C SER A 439 18.36 6.62 -22.72
N LYS A 440 17.57 7.14 -21.77
CA LYS A 440 17.39 8.58 -21.56
C LYS A 440 18.65 9.25 -20.97
N PHE A 441 19.49 8.51 -20.28
CA PHE A 441 20.72 9.00 -19.63
C PHE A 441 21.91 8.80 -20.57
N LYS A 442 22.44 9.92 -21.07
CA LYS A 442 23.42 9.91 -22.18
C LYS A 442 24.88 10.02 -21.75
N THR A 443 25.14 10.32 -20.48
CA THR A 443 26.50 10.40 -19.94
C THR A 443 26.72 9.31 -18.89
N CYS A 444 27.98 8.90 -18.72
CA CYS A 444 28.38 8.01 -17.62
C CYS A 444 27.95 8.58 -16.28
N TYR A 445 28.11 9.90 -16.11
CA TYR A 445 27.86 10.58 -14.85
C TYR A 445 26.38 10.49 -14.44
N ASP A 446 25.47 10.80 -15.37
CA ASP A 446 24.03 10.70 -15.13
C ASP A 446 23.58 9.24 -14.91
N CYS A 447 24.16 8.30 -15.67
CA CYS A 447 23.83 6.88 -15.57
C CYS A 447 24.23 6.28 -14.22
N VAL A 448 25.38 6.66 -13.66
CA VAL A 448 25.82 6.22 -12.34
C VAL A 448 25.06 6.94 -11.22
N LEU A 449 24.80 8.25 -11.35
CA LEU A 449 23.98 9.01 -10.39
C LEU A 449 22.53 8.52 -10.30
N LEU A 450 22.02 7.87 -11.34
CA LEU A 450 20.68 7.28 -11.34
C LEU A 450 20.48 6.25 -10.23
N ARG A 451 21.54 5.51 -9.87
CA ARG A 451 21.52 4.47 -8.81
C ARG A 451 20.40 3.42 -8.99
N ASP A 452 20.09 3.09 -10.24
CA ASP A 452 19.08 2.08 -10.62
C ASP A 452 19.75 0.73 -10.89
N PRO A 453 19.48 -0.34 -10.12
CA PRO A 453 20.00 -1.69 -10.35
C PRO A 453 19.83 -2.20 -11.79
N HIS A 454 18.78 -1.74 -12.48
CA HIS A 454 18.53 -2.08 -13.88
C HIS A 454 19.40 -1.36 -14.91
N CYS A 455 20.08 -0.26 -14.55
CA CYS A 455 20.81 0.57 -15.50
C CYS A 455 22.29 0.64 -15.13
N ALA A 456 23.16 0.38 -16.11
CA ALA A 456 24.61 0.51 -15.95
C ALA A 456 25.22 1.18 -17.17
N TRP A 457 26.32 1.89 -16.97
CA TRP A 457 27.05 2.52 -18.08
C TRP A 457 28.02 1.54 -18.70
N ASP A 458 27.87 1.28 -20.00
CA ASP A 458 28.85 0.52 -20.78
C ASP A 458 29.91 1.46 -21.37
N PRO A 459 31.20 1.31 -21.00
CA PRO A 459 32.29 2.07 -21.60
C PRO A 459 32.49 1.76 -23.09
N LYS A 460 32.23 0.52 -23.54
CA LYS A 460 32.51 0.04 -24.90
C LYS A 460 31.61 0.74 -25.92
N THR A 461 30.30 0.78 -25.67
CA THR A 461 29.33 1.51 -26.51
C THR A 461 29.14 2.97 -26.12
N SER A 462 29.69 3.41 -24.98
CA SER A 462 29.49 4.74 -24.39
C SER A 462 28.00 5.11 -24.24
N ARG A 463 27.24 4.19 -23.62
CA ARG A 463 25.80 4.33 -23.41
C ARG A 463 25.38 3.81 -22.04
N CYS A 464 24.32 4.40 -21.48
CA CYS A 464 23.60 3.82 -20.35
C CYS A 464 22.66 2.72 -20.87
N ILE A 465 22.97 1.47 -20.56
CA ILE A 465 22.26 0.28 -21.05
C ILE A 465 21.52 -0.41 -19.91
N ARG A 466 20.63 -1.35 -20.26
CA ARG A 466 20.03 -2.25 -19.28
C ARG A 466 21.09 -3.24 -18.79
N ASN A 467 21.22 -3.37 -17.48
CA ASN A 467 22.01 -4.40 -16.83
C ASN A 467 21.30 -5.76 -17.01
N ASN A 468 21.97 -6.70 -17.67
CA ASN A 468 21.47 -8.05 -17.92
C ASN A 468 22.02 -9.11 -16.95
N GLY A 469 22.75 -8.70 -15.90
CA GLY A 469 23.41 -9.59 -14.93
C GLY A 469 24.81 -10.06 -15.36
N GLU A 470 25.29 -9.67 -16.53
CA GLU A 470 26.67 -9.91 -16.98
C GLU A 470 27.60 -8.86 -16.34
N THR A 471 28.59 -9.35 -15.57
CA THR A 471 29.60 -8.52 -14.89
C THR A 471 30.74 -8.12 -15.83
N ASP A 472 30.38 -7.65 -17.03
CA ASP A 472 31.30 -6.98 -17.95
C ASP A 472 31.80 -5.66 -17.30
N GLU A 473 32.68 -4.89 -17.96
CA GLU A 473 33.24 -3.63 -17.43
C GLU A 473 32.22 -2.46 -17.26
N LEU A 474 30.95 -2.80 -17.06
CA LEU A 474 29.84 -1.91 -16.76
C LEU A 474 30.09 -1.12 -15.48
N LYS A 475 29.71 0.15 -15.48
CA LYS A 475 29.89 1.08 -14.36
C LYS A 475 28.55 1.40 -13.73
N GLN A 476 28.40 1.05 -12.46
CA GLN A 476 27.19 1.25 -11.65
C GLN A 476 27.59 1.37 -10.17
N ASP A 477 26.90 2.21 -9.40
CA ASP A 477 27.03 2.29 -7.94
C ASP A 477 25.65 2.63 -7.35
N ILE A 478 25.01 1.67 -6.69
CA ILE A 478 23.66 1.82 -6.14
C ILE A 478 23.66 2.46 -4.74
N VAL A 479 24.74 2.27 -3.98
CA VAL A 479 24.83 2.60 -2.55
C VAL A 479 25.18 4.07 -2.33
N ALA A 480 26.10 4.60 -3.14
CA ALA A 480 26.60 5.96 -3.01
C ALA A 480 26.47 6.76 -4.32
N GLY A 481 26.42 6.11 -5.48
CA GLY A 481 26.36 6.80 -6.77
C GLY A 481 27.65 7.55 -7.09
N ASN A 482 28.84 6.98 -6.83
CA ASN A 482 30.15 7.61 -7.02
C ASN A 482 30.54 7.80 -8.49
N ALA A 483 29.75 8.59 -9.22
CA ALA A 483 29.94 8.91 -10.63
C ALA A 483 31.32 9.54 -10.90
N SER A 484 31.83 10.39 -10.02
CA SER A 484 33.17 11.01 -10.11
C SER A 484 34.33 10.01 -10.07
N LYS A 485 34.17 8.85 -9.41
CA LYS A 485 35.18 7.81 -9.30
C LYS A 485 35.14 6.83 -10.47
N LEU A 486 33.93 6.46 -10.91
CA LEU A 486 33.74 5.48 -11.97
C LEU A 486 33.87 6.11 -13.36
N CYS A 487 33.38 7.33 -13.54
CA CYS A 487 33.43 8.06 -14.81
C CYS A 487 34.69 8.91 -14.88
N THR A 488 35.70 8.38 -15.57
CA THR A 488 36.80 9.21 -16.09
C THR A 488 36.23 10.36 -16.89
N MET A 489 36.50 11.60 -16.48
CA MET A 489 36.17 12.75 -17.30
C MET A 489 37.03 12.73 -18.56
N GLU A 490 36.46 12.26 -19.67
CA GLU A 490 36.90 12.72 -20.98
C GLU A 490 36.63 14.23 -21.04
N MET A 491 37.63 15.02 -20.64
CA MET A 491 37.75 16.38 -21.12
C MET A 491 37.90 16.30 -22.64
N ARG A 492 36.79 16.30 -23.37
CA ARG A 492 36.80 16.83 -24.73
C ARG A 492 37.22 18.29 -24.60
N PRO A 493 38.37 18.71 -25.14
CA PRO A 493 38.65 20.12 -25.25
C PRO A 493 37.68 20.68 -26.29
N GLU A 494 36.55 21.22 -25.84
CA GLU A 494 35.94 22.30 -26.60
C GLU A 494 37.04 23.34 -26.78
N LYS A 495 37.40 23.60 -28.04
CA LYS A 495 38.28 24.71 -28.37
C LYS A 495 37.54 25.98 -27.97
N LEU A 496 37.85 26.47 -26.76
CA LEU A 496 37.63 27.84 -26.36
C LEU A 496 38.39 28.73 -27.36
N ILE A 497 37.69 29.14 -28.41
CA ILE A 497 38.15 30.18 -29.32
C ILE A 497 38.05 31.48 -28.53
N VAL A 498 39.12 31.79 -27.80
CA VAL A 498 39.28 33.07 -27.12
C VAL A 498 39.49 34.13 -28.19
N SER A 499 38.40 34.76 -28.63
CA SER A 499 38.48 36.00 -29.38
C SER A 499 38.94 37.11 -28.43
N SER A 500 40.19 37.53 -28.59
CA SER A 500 40.78 38.63 -27.83
C SER A 500 40.08 39.95 -28.18
N ALA A 501 39.09 40.36 -27.37
CA ALA A 501 38.53 41.70 -27.43
C ALA A 501 39.43 42.65 -26.61
N THR A 502 40.11 43.58 -27.28
CA THR A 502 41.01 44.55 -26.66
C THR A 502 40.22 45.52 -25.76
N LEU A 503 40.58 45.57 -24.47
CA LEU A 503 40.10 46.61 -23.55
C LEU A 503 40.65 47.98 -23.98
N GLN A 504 39.76 48.89 -24.37
CA GLN A 504 40.07 50.32 -24.43
C GLN A 504 39.66 50.99 -23.12
N SER A 505 40.62 51.65 -22.47
CA SER A 505 40.38 52.53 -21.34
C SER A 505 39.79 53.86 -21.82
N VAL A 506 38.76 54.35 -21.13
CA VAL A 506 38.27 55.73 -21.26
C VAL A 506 38.23 56.33 -19.86
N SER A 507 38.91 57.46 -19.69
CA SER A 507 39.13 58.14 -18.42
C SER A 507 38.01 59.10 -18.02
N ASP A 508 37.82 59.25 -16.71
CA ASP A 508 37.26 60.39 -15.97
C ASP A 508 36.46 61.47 -16.70
N LYS A 509 35.22 61.67 -16.20
CA LYS A 509 34.63 63.02 -16.03
C LYS A 509 33.43 63.02 -15.08
N GLY A 510 33.48 63.89 -14.07
CA GLY A 510 32.30 64.56 -13.52
C GLY A 510 31.66 63.99 -12.25
N PHE A 511 31.96 64.59 -11.10
CA PHE A 511 31.14 64.52 -9.89
C PHE A 511 29.77 65.19 -10.11
N GLY A 512 28.69 64.65 -9.54
CA GLY A 512 27.35 65.27 -9.55
C GLY A 512 26.39 64.69 -8.51
N ASN A 513 25.99 65.50 -7.52
CA ASN A 513 25.04 65.15 -6.45
C ASN A 513 23.58 65.10 -6.93
N CYS A 514 22.78 64.18 -6.36
CA CYS A 514 21.33 64.25 -6.10
C CYS A 514 21.03 63.23 -4.97
N SER A 515 20.73 63.61 -3.72
CA SER A 515 19.53 64.28 -3.19
C SER A 515 18.24 63.50 -3.43
N CYS A 516 17.63 62.99 -2.35
CA CYS A 516 16.33 62.33 -2.34
C CYS A 516 15.20 63.37 -2.33
N ASP A 517 14.09 63.08 -3.01
CA ASP A 517 12.83 63.81 -2.83
C ASP A 517 11.62 62.85 -2.86
N SER A 518 10.44 63.37 -2.54
CA SER A 518 9.39 62.69 -1.79
C SER A 518 8.10 62.45 -2.57
N ARG A 519 7.21 61.63 -1.97
CA ARG A 519 5.99 61.04 -2.56
C ARG A 519 5.05 62.04 -3.26
N LYS A 520 4.36 61.56 -4.29
CA LYS A 520 2.96 61.94 -4.61
C LYS A 520 2.17 60.75 -5.18
N SER A 521 0.86 60.73 -4.91
CA SER A 521 -0.10 59.69 -5.29
C SER A 521 -1.04 60.17 -6.41
N ILE A 522 -1.57 59.23 -7.20
CA ILE A 522 -2.83 59.39 -7.97
C ILE A 522 -3.61 58.05 -7.93
N ASN A 523 -4.94 58.13 -7.77
CA ASN A 523 -5.89 57.01 -7.83
C ASN A 523 -6.54 56.91 -9.22
N GLY A 524 -7.04 55.74 -9.63
CA GLY A 524 -8.01 55.68 -10.75
C GLY A 524 -8.33 54.31 -11.37
N CYS A 525 -9.48 53.75 -10.97
CA CYS A 525 -10.34 52.82 -11.74
C CYS A 525 -9.94 51.34 -11.95
N SER A 526 -10.99 50.54 -12.20
CA SER A 526 -11.16 49.07 -12.15
C SER A 526 -12.22 48.71 -13.22
N PRO A 527 -12.62 47.43 -13.49
CA PRO A 527 -12.05 46.12 -13.16
C PRO A 527 -11.73 45.25 -14.40
N GLY A 528 -10.94 44.18 -14.23
CA GLY A 528 -10.77 43.14 -15.25
C GLY A 528 -10.15 41.84 -14.73
N THR A 529 -10.97 40.78 -14.66
CA THR A 529 -10.60 39.34 -14.60
C THR A 529 -9.60 38.83 -13.55
N VAL A 530 -10.17 38.17 -12.53
CA VAL A 530 -9.73 36.89 -11.90
C VAL A 530 -8.25 36.52 -12.07
N ALA A 531 -7.48 36.65 -10.99
CA ALA A 531 -6.16 36.03 -10.83
C ALA A 531 -6.20 34.94 -9.74
N SER A 532 -5.63 33.78 -10.04
CA SER A 532 -5.45 32.65 -9.13
C SER A 532 -4.41 32.93 -8.05
N PHE A 533 -4.68 32.51 -6.81
CA PHE A 533 -3.72 32.57 -5.70
C PHE A 533 -2.57 31.56 -5.89
N PRO A 534 -1.30 31.94 -5.71
CA PRO A 534 -0.20 30.99 -5.59
C PRO A 534 -0.01 30.59 -4.12
N THR A 535 -0.32 29.34 -3.79
CA THR A 535 0.11 28.72 -2.52
C THR A 535 1.60 28.38 -2.60
N VAL A 536 2.39 29.03 -1.75
CA VAL A 536 3.82 28.72 -1.58
C VAL A 536 3.95 27.43 -0.78
N ILE A 537 4.73 26.46 -1.27
CA ILE A 537 5.17 25.30 -0.50
C ILE A 537 6.70 25.25 -0.51
N THR A 538 7.28 25.35 0.68
CA THR A 538 8.72 25.20 0.94
C THR A 538 9.10 23.74 1.04
N ALA A 539 10.30 23.37 0.57
CA ALA A 539 10.88 22.08 0.85
C ALA A 539 11.48 22.04 2.27
N GLU A 540 11.29 20.95 3.00
CA GLU A 540 12.06 20.66 4.22
C GLU A 540 13.01 19.48 4.00
N SER A 541 14.28 19.71 4.34
CA SER A 541 15.34 18.71 4.34
C SER A 541 15.65 18.26 5.76
N LYS A 542 15.72 16.93 5.95
CA LYS A 542 16.36 16.15 7.03
C LYS A 542 16.84 16.87 8.31
N TYR A 543 16.34 16.35 9.45
CA TYR A 543 17.06 16.16 10.73
C TYR A 543 18.14 17.20 11.12
N ALA A 544 17.76 18.16 11.96
CA ALA A 544 18.70 18.91 12.77
C ALA A 544 19.04 18.14 14.07
N SER A 545 20.33 17.98 14.37
CA SER A 545 20.82 17.44 15.65
C SER A 545 20.41 18.33 16.82
N PHE A 546 19.95 17.73 17.92
CA PHE A 546 19.41 18.43 19.08
C PHE A 546 20.54 18.84 20.06
N SER A 547 21.18 19.98 19.79
CA SER A 547 22.07 20.64 20.75
C SER A 547 22.17 22.15 20.48
N ASP A 548 21.13 22.91 20.84
CA ASP A 548 21.22 24.34 21.24
C ASP A 548 19.83 24.93 21.63
N ARG A 549 19.14 24.32 22.59
CA ARG A 549 17.88 24.88 23.16
C ARG A 549 17.81 24.92 24.69
N SER A 550 18.95 24.82 25.37
CA SER A 550 19.03 24.83 26.83
C SER A 550 18.84 26.21 27.48
N ALA A 551 18.98 27.30 26.72
CA ALA A 551 18.96 28.67 27.26
C ALA A 551 17.56 29.31 27.37
N ILE A 552 16.62 28.96 26.49
CA ILE A 552 15.31 29.64 26.39
C ILE A 552 14.30 29.11 27.42
N ILE A 553 14.42 27.83 27.80
CA ILE A 553 13.49 27.16 28.73
C ILE A 553 13.60 27.73 30.16
N LEU A 554 14.80 28.15 30.59
CA LEU A 554 15.04 28.69 31.92
C LEU A 554 14.34 30.03 32.20
N LEU A 555 14.08 30.85 31.17
CA LEU A 555 13.39 32.13 31.33
C LEU A 555 11.86 31.98 31.51
N CYS A 556 11.26 30.92 30.96
CA CYS A 556 9.81 30.72 31.03
C CYS A 556 9.33 30.21 32.41
N PHE A 557 10.15 29.40 33.10
CA PHE A 557 9.82 28.91 34.44
C PHE A 557 9.81 30.00 35.52
N GLY A 558 10.58 31.09 35.34
CA GLY A 558 10.60 32.22 36.27
C GLY A 558 9.26 32.97 36.37
N PHE A 559 8.52 33.09 35.27
CA PHE A 559 7.25 33.81 35.25
C PHE A 559 6.07 33.01 35.80
N PHE A 560 6.06 31.67 35.64
CA PHE A 560 4.99 30.82 36.20
C PHE A 560 5.02 30.73 37.74
N GLY A 561 6.20 30.85 38.36
CA GLY A 561 6.33 30.81 39.83
C GLY A 561 5.60 31.95 40.56
N LEU A 562 5.60 33.16 39.98
CA LEU A 562 4.98 34.34 40.59
C LEU A 562 3.44 34.34 40.48
N GLY A 563 2.89 33.81 39.37
CA GLY A 563 1.44 33.70 39.18
C GLY A 563 0.76 32.72 40.16
N SER A 564 1.44 31.61 40.48
CA SER A 564 0.93 30.57 41.39
C SER A 564 0.76 31.06 42.84
N LEU A 565 1.64 31.95 43.31
CA LEU A 565 1.56 32.48 44.68
C LEU A 565 0.38 33.44 44.86
N PHE A 566 0.02 34.20 43.83
CA PHE A 566 -1.07 35.18 43.91
C PHE A 566 -2.46 34.51 43.94
N THR A 567 -2.66 33.45 43.15
CA THR A 567 -3.91 32.68 43.16
C THR A 567 -4.11 31.89 44.45
N PHE A 568 -3.04 31.38 45.06
CA PHE A 568 -3.11 30.66 46.34
C PHE A 568 -3.54 31.57 47.50
N PHE A 569 -3.10 32.85 47.51
CA PHE A 569 -3.52 33.82 48.53
C PHE A 569 -5.01 34.20 48.41
N ILE A 570 -5.50 34.47 47.20
CA ILE A 570 -6.93 34.78 46.97
C ILE A 570 -7.82 33.59 47.36
N SER A 571 -7.42 32.36 47.00
CA SER A 571 -8.16 31.14 47.33
C SER A 571 -8.22 30.87 48.84
N ARG A 572 -7.17 31.19 49.61
CA ARG A 572 -7.21 31.08 51.08
C ARG A 572 -8.11 32.11 51.76
N VAL A 573 -8.19 33.34 51.25
CA VAL A 573 -9.11 34.35 51.80
C VAL A 573 -10.57 33.98 51.53
N TYR A 574 -10.87 33.46 50.33
CA TYR A 574 -12.23 33.05 49.96
C TYR A 574 -12.78 31.90 50.84
N ASN A 575 -11.92 30.95 51.23
CA ASN A 575 -12.31 29.80 52.04
C ASN A 575 -12.53 30.10 53.54
N TYR A 576 -12.23 31.32 54.02
CA TYR A 576 -12.44 31.69 55.43
C TYR A 576 -13.88 32.16 55.75
N TRP A 577 -14.75 32.29 54.75
CA TRP A 577 -16.04 33.01 54.86
C TRP A 577 -17.29 32.17 54.53
N LYS A 578 -17.26 30.83 54.63
CA LYS A 578 -18.46 30.00 54.40
C LYS A 578 -18.66 28.84 55.36
N ILE A 579 -19.84 28.83 55.99
CA ILE A 579 -20.35 27.85 56.98
C ILE A 579 -21.18 26.76 56.24
N PRO A 580 -21.25 25.49 56.72
CA PRO A 580 -21.52 24.33 55.87
C PRO A 580 -22.95 23.74 55.95
N GLN A 581 -23.23 22.75 55.08
CA GLN A 581 -24.38 21.84 55.17
C GLN A 581 -23.98 20.37 54.88
N LYS A 582 -24.58 19.49 55.68
CA LYS A 582 -24.78 18.01 55.67
C LYS A 582 -24.82 17.23 54.33
N GLU A 583 -24.73 15.89 54.25
CA GLU A 583 -24.28 14.76 55.12
C GLU A 583 -24.41 13.40 54.34
N ASN A 584 -23.94 12.28 54.91
CA ASN A 584 -24.11 10.83 54.51
C ASN A 584 -23.21 10.32 53.35
N SER A 585 -22.34 9.29 53.47
CA SER A 585 -22.38 7.92 54.06
C SER A 585 -23.07 6.88 53.14
N SER A 586 -22.65 5.60 52.97
CA SER A 586 -21.77 4.68 53.74
C SER A 586 -21.21 3.52 52.84
N ILE A 587 -19.99 2.95 53.02
CA ILE A 587 -19.59 1.70 53.77
C ILE A 587 -20.21 0.39 53.17
N LEU A 588 -19.56 -0.78 52.94
CA LEU A 588 -18.52 -1.59 53.67
C LEU A 588 -17.56 -2.41 52.72
N GLN A 589 -17.13 -3.63 53.10
CA GLN A 589 -16.16 -4.57 52.46
C GLN A 589 -16.48 -6.05 52.83
N SER A 590 -15.96 -7.05 52.09
CA SER A 590 -15.41 -8.38 52.55
C SER A 590 -14.96 -9.21 51.33
N LEU A 591 -13.92 -10.07 51.26
CA LEU A 591 -13.05 -10.93 52.11
C LEU A 591 -13.40 -12.44 52.16
N PHE A 592 -12.35 -13.27 52.42
CA PHE A 592 -12.22 -14.76 52.45
C PHE A 592 -11.87 -15.42 51.09
N SER A 593 -10.73 -16.12 50.84
CA SER A 593 -9.99 -17.25 51.49
C SER A 593 -10.58 -18.64 51.15
N THR A 594 -9.88 -19.77 50.91
CA THR A 594 -8.45 -20.19 50.89
C THR A 594 -8.33 -21.65 50.38
N GLN A 595 -7.10 -22.16 50.09
CA GLN A 595 -6.70 -23.60 50.03
C GLN A 595 -7.26 -24.51 48.88
N SER A 596 -6.63 -25.61 48.41
CA SER A 596 -5.21 -26.08 48.39
C SER A 596 -5.03 -27.44 47.63
N ARG A 597 -3.77 -27.79 47.27
CA ARG A 597 -3.15 -29.15 47.15
C ARG A 597 -3.19 -30.00 45.84
N GLN A 598 -1.97 -30.27 45.31
CA GLN A 598 -1.27 -31.57 45.01
C GLN A 598 -2.01 -32.72 44.25
N ASP A 599 -1.40 -33.60 43.43
CA ASP A 599 -0.03 -33.76 42.86
C ASP A 599 -0.03 -34.88 41.74
N TYR A 600 1.15 -35.14 41.14
CA TYR A 600 1.65 -36.40 40.50
C TYR A 600 1.63 -36.61 38.96
N SER A 601 2.87 -36.66 38.39
CA SER A 601 3.49 -37.60 37.41
C SER A 601 2.61 -38.50 36.49
N ASP A 602 3.00 -38.88 35.26
CA ASP A 602 4.38 -39.15 34.77
C ASP A 602 4.52 -39.33 33.23
N ASN A 603 5.74 -39.06 32.73
CA ASN A 603 6.52 -39.72 31.65
C ASN A 603 6.14 -39.88 30.13
N ASN A 604 7.17 -39.57 29.32
CA ASN A 604 7.68 -40.24 28.10
C ASN A 604 7.17 -39.94 26.66
N ASN A 605 7.88 -38.96 26.04
CA ASN A 605 8.70 -39.11 24.82
C ASN A 605 8.34 -40.14 23.72
N ALA A 606 8.11 -39.64 22.50
CA ALA A 606 8.63 -40.25 21.26
C ALA A 606 8.80 -39.22 20.13
N GLN A 607 10.05 -38.95 19.72
CA GLN A 607 10.35 -38.20 18.49
C GLN A 607 10.18 -39.09 17.26
N ARG A 608 9.62 -38.54 16.16
CA ARG A 608 9.94 -38.97 14.79
C ARG A 608 10.14 -37.74 13.90
N ARG A 609 11.17 -37.80 13.05
CA ARG A 609 11.56 -36.74 12.10
C ARG A 609 11.22 -37.14 10.66
N LEU A 610 11.27 -36.12 9.78
CA LEU A 610 11.46 -36.15 8.32
C LEU A 610 10.24 -36.49 7.44
N PRO A 611 10.20 -36.02 6.18
CA PRO A 611 11.18 -35.16 5.49
C PRO A 611 10.62 -33.79 5.02
N ASN A 612 11.54 -32.90 4.60
CA ASN A 612 11.21 -31.71 3.82
C ASN A 612 10.62 -32.09 2.46
N LEU A 613 9.63 -31.34 1.97
CA LEU A 613 9.41 -31.16 0.54
C LEU A 613 9.49 -29.66 0.19
N THR A 614 9.94 -29.41 -1.03
CA THR A 614 10.30 -28.10 -1.57
C THR A 614 9.10 -27.35 -2.14
N SER A 615 9.26 -26.04 -2.31
CA SER A 615 8.32 -25.16 -2.99
C SER A 615 7.92 -25.66 -4.39
N ASP A 616 6.69 -25.32 -4.82
CA ASP A 616 6.40 -24.63 -6.09
C ASP A 616 4.89 -24.68 -6.45
N ASN A 617 4.00 -24.24 -5.55
CA ASN A 617 2.55 -24.18 -5.82
C ASN A 617 1.85 -22.91 -5.27
N VAL A 618 2.45 -21.74 -5.48
CA VAL A 618 1.85 -20.44 -5.13
C VAL A 618 0.99 -19.92 -6.30
N ILE A 619 -0.19 -20.50 -6.48
CA ILE A 619 -1.21 -20.03 -7.44
C ILE A 619 -1.99 -18.87 -6.81
N ASN A 620 -1.55 -17.65 -7.04
CA ASN A 620 -2.14 -16.44 -6.45
C ASN A 620 -2.97 -15.63 -7.46
N ALA A 621 -4.11 -15.13 -6.99
CA ALA A 621 -4.82 -14.04 -7.64
C ALA A 621 -4.05 -12.73 -7.40
N TYR A 622 -3.34 -12.26 -8.43
CA TYR A 622 -2.74 -10.91 -8.44
C TYR A 622 -3.68 -9.85 -9.02
N ASP A 623 -4.91 -10.24 -9.36
CA ASP A 623 -6.01 -9.33 -9.65
C ASP A 623 -6.51 -8.69 -8.35
N GLN A 624 -5.74 -7.73 -7.81
CA GLN A 624 -6.38 -6.59 -7.13
C GLN A 624 -7.49 -6.08 -8.07
N ASN A 625 -8.69 -5.82 -7.56
CA ASN A 625 -9.77 -5.27 -8.36
C ASN A 625 -9.36 -3.89 -8.92
N PRO A 626 -9.02 -3.72 -10.22
CA PRO A 626 -8.85 -2.39 -10.78
C PRO A 626 -10.14 -1.61 -10.59
N LYS A 627 -10.09 -0.58 -9.76
CA LYS A 627 -11.17 0.39 -9.67
C LYS A 627 -11.22 1.12 -11.02
N PHE A 628 -12.30 0.92 -11.74
CA PHE A 628 -12.63 1.72 -12.92
C PHE A 628 -13.93 2.44 -12.65
N ILE A 629 -13.83 3.73 -12.31
CA ILE A 629 -14.97 4.63 -12.22
C ILE A 629 -14.89 5.56 -13.43
N CYS A 630 -15.52 5.16 -14.53
CA CYS A 630 -15.58 5.96 -15.76
C CYS A 630 -16.55 7.14 -15.60
N ASP A 631 -16.16 8.15 -14.82
CA ASP A 631 -16.85 9.42 -14.74
C ASP A 631 -16.58 10.25 -16.01
N ILE A 632 -17.53 10.17 -16.95
CA ILE A 632 -17.63 11.09 -18.08
C ILE A 632 -19.00 11.75 -17.99
N SER A 633 -18.99 13.08 -17.96
CA SER A 633 -20.21 13.88 -17.97
C SER A 633 -21.04 13.64 -19.24
N THR A 634 -22.23 13.09 -19.05
CA THR A 634 -23.40 13.15 -19.95
C THR A 634 -23.19 12.79 -21.43
N SER A 635 -23.81 11.66 -21.80
CA SER A 635 -24.35 11.30 -23.13
C SER A 635 -23.46 10.57 -24.15
N ILE A 636 -23.90 9.33 -24.44
CA ILE A 636 -23.90 8.60 -25.72
C ILE A 636 -22.56 8.01 -26.24
N SER A 637 -22.63 6.69 -26.55
CA SER A 637 -21.67 5.80 -27.22
C SER A 637 -20.78 4.93 -26.30
N PRO A 638 -20.46 3.68 -26.72
CA PRO A 638 -19.59 2.80 -25.94
C PRO A 638 -18.16 3.37 -25.91
N VAL A 639 -17.62 3.50 -24.70
CA VAL A 639 -16.31 4.09 -24.42
C VAL A 639 -15.21 3.32 -25.16
N SER A 640 -14.51 3.98 -26.07
CA SER A 640 -13.24 3.50 -26.62
C SER A 640 -12.16 3.59 -25.55
N LEU A 641 -11.53 2.47 -25.19
CA LEU A 641 -10.40 2.52 -24.27
C LEU A 641 -9.23 3.25 -24.94
N ASN A 642 -8.70 4.30 -24.30
CA ASN A 642 -7.51 4.99 -24.82
C ASN A 642 -6.26 4.19 -24.45
N VAL A 643 -5.98 3.13 -25.23
CA VAL A 643 -4.80 2.27 -25.07
C VAL A 643 -3.58 3.00 -25.64
N THR A 644 -2.77 3.61 -24.78
CA THR A 644 -1.56 4.32 -25.21
C THR A 644 -0.31 3.54 -24.83
N ASP A 645 0.48 3.16 -25.83
CA ASP A 645 1.85 2.67 -25.62
C ASP A 645 2.80 3.87 -25.49
N VAL A 646 3.55 3.96 -24.39
CA VAL A 646 4.16 5.24 -23.97
C VAL A 646 5.69 5.18 -23.92
N GLU A 647 6.31 5.00 -25.08
CA GLU A 647 7.78 5.02 -25.18
C GLU A 647 8.39 6.43 -25.06
N ASN A 648 7.70 7.49 -25.54
CA ASN A 648 8.36 8.79 -25.80
C ASN A 648 7.77 10.06 -25.15
N SER A 649 6.58 10.03 -24.53
CA SER A 649 5.92 11.26 -24.01
C SER A 649 6.00 11.46 -22.49
N LEU A 650 6.46 10.48 -21.72
CA LEU A 650 6.54 10.58 -20.26
C LEU A 650 7.69 11.49 -19.81
N LYS A 651 7.33 12.55 -19.07
CA LYS A 651 8.28 13.38 -18.31
C LYS A 651 8.80 12.57 -17.12
N LEU A 652 10.11 12.67 -16.88
CA LEU A 652 10.75 12.18 -15.67
C LEU A 652 11.27 13.37 -14.84
N ARG A 653 11.33 13.20 -13.52
CA ARG A 653 12.12 14.08 -12.65
C ARG A 653 13.00 13.23 -11.73
N VAL A 654 14.30 13.55 -11.74
CA VAL A 654 15.31 12.96 -10.86
C VAL A 654 15.60 13.97 -9.75
N ASN A 655 15.64 13.50 -8.50
CA ASN A 655 15.97 14.34 -7.35
C ASN A 655 17.48 14.22 -7.05
N ASN A 656 18.29 15.01 -7.75
CA ASN A 656 19.72 15.16 -7.43
C ASN A 656 19.87 16.02 -6.17
N SER A 657 19.93 15.39 -5.00
CA SER A 657 20.31 16.05 -3.75
C SER A 657 21.83 16.17 -3.65
N ASP A 658 22.42 17.15 -4.33
CA ASP A 658 23.73 17.76 -3.97
C ASP A 658 24.07 18.98 -4.83
N SER A 659 23.63 20.17 -4.40
CA SER A 659 24.33 21.44 -4.66
C SER A 659 23.86 22.54 -3.69
N ALA A 660 24.43 22.59 -2.50
CA ALA A 660 24.22 23.71 -1.58
C ALA A 660 25.13 24.90 -1.96
N THR A 661 24.63 25.80 -2.81
CA THR A 661 25.27 27.10 -3.10
C THR A 661 24.24 28.23 -3.30
N LEU A 662 23.96 28.95 -2.21
CA LEU A 662 23.64 30.39 -2.25
C LEU A 662 24.92 31.18 -2.65
N PRO A 663 24.88 32.45 -3.12
CA PRO A 663 23.82 33.43 -2.84
C PRO A 663 23.46 34.47 -3.96
N LYS A 664 22.48 35.32 -3.60
CA LYS A 664 22.20 36.72 -4.02
C LYS A 664 21.16 37.02 -5.11
N ASP A 665 20.19 37.80 -4.62
CA ASP A 665 19.40 38.86 -5.25
C ASP A 665 18.29 38.51 -6.26
N PHE A 666 17.07 38.55 -5.73
CA PHE A 666 15.80 38.68 -6.43
C PHE A 666 15.80 39.87 -7.40
N HIS A 667 15.22 39.70 -8.60
CA HIS A 667 14.10 40.56 -9.01
C HIS A 667 13.19 39.92 -10.07
N LYS A 668 11.90 40.29 -9.95
CA LYS A 668 10.72 40.04 -10.80
C LYS A 668 11.00 40.16 -12.33
N GLN A 669 10.19 39.61 -13.25
CA GLN A 669 8.72 39.50 -13.22
C GLN A 669 8.17 38.51 -14.27
N MET A 670 6.93 38.04 -14.08
CA MET A 670 6.20 37.08 -14.93
C MET A 670 4.97 37.75 -15.57
N TYR A 671 4.68 37.47 -16.85
CA TYR A 671 3.38 37.60 -17.54
C TYR A 671 3.48 36.77 -18.85
N LEU A 672 2.53 35.91 -19.23
CA LEU A 672 1.32 35.43 -18.55
C LEU A 672 1.12 33.96 -18.92
#